data_AF-A0A8C7S3C7-F1
#
_entry.id   AF-A0A8C7S3C7-F1
#
_cell.length_a   1.000
_cell.length_b   1.000
_cell.length_c   1.000
_cell.angle_alpha   90.00
_cell.angle_beta   90.00
_cell.angle_gamma   90.00
#
_symmetry.space_group_name_H-M   'P 1'
#
loop_
_entity.id
_entity.type
_entity.pdbx_description
1 polymer ?
#
loop_
_entity_poly.entity_id
_entity_poly.type
_entity_poly.pdbx_seq_one_letter_code
_entity_poly.pdbx_strand_id
1 'polypeptide(L)'
;MTAELHSSRSKLIRLDITFLPHKYQYPLCGYEEALMSQVDGDPISFFQAMSRAQMLQFPHKRSSMVSLDSIRKDPRWRDPNLSEVITMLSHPMDPVKSNAAAYLQHLCYENDRIKQDVRQLKGVPVLVGLLDHPKAEVHRKACGALRNISYGKDHHNKVAIKNCDGIPALVRLLRKSSNMEVTELVTGTLWNLSSHEPLKMMVINHGLQTLTDEVIIPHSGWRRDLTEHSRPQETEWTTVFKNTSGCLRNVSSDGAEARQRLRECEGLVDALLHALQSAVANKETDNKSVENCVCILRNLSYHVHKEVPGAERFQEPVANQVPRSGSGGKKKNEADCFGGKKPKGWRNGPGDKKYGTLDLPKRTQPTKGLELLYQPEVVRLYLSLLTRSQNHNTLEAAAGALQNLAAGHWAWSSYIRATVRKEKGLPVLVELLRSDGDKVVRAVAIALRNLAIDRRNKDLIGSYAMRDLVSNLPSGQQRPAKNLEGDTVVAILNTIHEIISDSPENARGLIQGHGIQKLVAINKTSQSVRETKAASHVLQTVWAYKDLRNSLYKGGWNKSHFKSTTSGIPKKTKSGKAAYDDITLPLMEKNQACFLSFEHKMTFVYCILSVFPTDGYSTVEQSDRVGDGLLQVSNTVHMSSLLYLRSGVFQW
;
A
#
# COMPACT_ATOMS: atom_id res chain seq x y z
N MET A 1 7.02 31.87 -76.37
CA MET A 1 6.13 32.92 -75.84
C MET A 1 5.03 32.21 -75.07
N THR A 2 5.16 32.07 -73.74
CA THR A 2 4.53 32.95 -72.71
C THR A 2 3.02 33.01 -72.86
N ALA A 3 2.17 32.93 -71.84
CA ALA A 3 2.19 32.76 -70.39
C ALA A 3 0.69 32.75 -70.02
N GLU A 4 0.19 31.80 -69.23
CA GLU A 4 -0.07 31.97 -67.78
C GLU A 4 -1.10 33.06 -67.42
N LEU A 5 -2.25 32.63 -66.86
CA LEU A 5 -2.66 32.86 -65.45
C LEU A 5 -4.16 32.59 -65.28
N HIS A 6 -4.51 31.43 -64.70
CA HIS A 6 -5.86 31.16 -64.22
C HIS A 6 -5.95 31.49 -62.73
N SER A 7 -6.79 32.48 -62.44
CA SER A 7 -7.46 32.67 -61.16
C SER A 7 -8.51 31.57 -60.98
N SER A 8 -8.51 30.90 -59.82
CA SER A 8 -9.72 30.40 -59.17
C SER A 8 -9.43 30.06 -57.71
N ARG A 9 -9.93 30.93 -56.84
CA ARG A 9 -10.04 30.70 -55.39
C ARG A 9 -11.13 29.65 -55.10
N SER A 10 -10.89 28.94 -53.99
CA SER A 10 -11.86 28.31 -53.09
C SER A 10 -12.42 26.94 -53.45
N LYS A 11 -11.77 25.91 -52.90
CA LYS A 11 -12.42 24.89 -52.04
C LYS A 11 -11.38 24.31 -51.08
N LEU A 12 -11.45 24.77 -49.83
CA LEU A 12 -10.83 24.15 -48.64
C LEU A 12 -11.32 22.69 -48.52
N ILE A 13 -10.41 21.77 -48.24
CA ILE A 13 -10.76 20.50 -47.57
C ILE A 13 -10.22 20.61 -46.15
N ARG A 14 -11.16 20.79 -45.24
CA ARG A 14 -11.05 20.82 -43.78
C ARG A 14 -10.83 19.38 -43.32
N LEU A 15 -9.76 19.10 -42.57
CA LEU A 15 -9.69 17.88 -41.75
C LEU A 15 -10.23 18.27 -40.37
N ASP A 16 -11.55 18.11 -40.21
CA ASP A 16 -12.21 18.19 -38.91
C ASP A 16 -11.81 16.98 -38.06
N ILE A 17 -11.19 17.22 -36.91
CA ILE A 17 -10.99 16.23 -35.82
C ILE A 17 -12.28 16.18 -34.95
N THR A 18 -13.45 16.27 -35.58
CA THR A 18 -14.74 16.08 -34.94
C THR A 18 -15.59 15.17 -35.83
N PHE A 19 -15.59 13.87 -35.53
CA PHE A 19 -16.73 12.94 -35.57
C PHE A 19 -16.21 11.49 -35.54
N LEU A 20 -16.28 10.91 -34.34
CA LEU A 20 -16.25 9.47 -34.08
C LEU A 20 -17.56 8.82 -34.57
N PRO A 21 -17.58 7.54 -35.00
CA PRO A 21 -18.83 6.84 -35.25
C PRO A 21 -19.56 6.53 -33.93
N HIS A 22 -20.79 7.05 -33.80
CA HIS A 22 -21.74 6.76 -32.72
C HIS A 22 -22.15 5.28 -32.69
N LYS A 23 -21.53 4.47 -31.83
CA LYS A 23 -22.18 3.43 -31.01
C LYS A 23 -21.32 3.25 -29.77
N TYR A 24 -21.94 3.11 -28.60
CA TYR A 24 -21.37 3.10 -27.24
C TYR A 24 -21.18 4.47 -26.59
N GLN A 25 -22.28 4.98 -26.02
CA GLN A 25 -22.29 6.17 -25.17
C GLN A 25 -22.97 5.78 -23.85
N TYR A 26 -22.20 5.69 -22.74
CA TYR A 26 -22.60 5.82 -21.32
C TYR A 26 -21.35 5.86 -20.41
N PRO A 27 -21.41 6.50 -19.22
CA PRO A 27 -21.23 7.92 -18.95
C PRO A 27 -19.77 8.32 -18.64
N LEU A 28 -19.41 9.54 -19.06
CA LEU A 28 -18.07 10.15 -18.97
C LEU A 28 -17.90 10.93 -17.65
N CYS A 29 -16.70 10.88 -17.05
CA CYS A 29 -16.30 11.65 -15.87
C CYS A 29 -15.09 12.55 -16.19
N GLY A 30 -15.35 13.84 -16.40
CA GLY A 30 -14.60 15.02 -15.94
C GLY A 30 -13.11 15.26 -16.28
N TYR A 31 -12.39 14.34 -16.93
CA TYR A 31 -10.92 14.45 -17.05
C TYR A 31 -10.37 15.02 -18.38
N GLU A 32 -11.21 15.34 -19.37
CA GLU A 32 -10.71 15.62 -20.73
C GLU A 32 -10.73 17.08 -21.19
N GLU A 33 -11.45 17.99 -20.53
CA GLU A 33 -11.55 19.38 -21.02
C GLU A 33 -10.24 20.19 -20.87
N ALA A 34 -9.38 19.82 -19.91
CA ALA A 34 -8.08 20.49 -19.74
C ALA A 34 -6.99 19.94 -20.68
N LEU A 35 -7.03 18.63 -20.99
CA LEU A 35 -5.98 17.96 -21.77
C LEU A 35 -6.03 18.32 -23.27
N MET A 36 -7.23 18.61 -23.80
CA MET A 36 -7.39 19.02 -25.20
C MET A 36 -7.10 20.50 -25.46
N SER A 37 -6.92 21.32 -24.41
CA SER A 37 -6.67 22.76 -24.54
C SER A 37 -5.18 23.16 -24.67
N GLN A 38 -4.24 22.22 -24.60
CA GLN A 38 -2.80 22.51 -24.48
C GLN A 38 -1.91 21.99 -25.63
N VAL A 39 -2.49 21.74 -26.81
CA VAL A 39 -1.71 21.54 -28.04
C VAL A 39 -1.44 22.90 -28.71
N ASP A 40 -0.85 23.85 -27.97
CA ASP A 40 -0.32 25.09 -28.55
C ASP A 40 1.11 24.85 -29.08
N GLY A 41 1.18 23.96 -30.06
CA GLY A 41 2.36 23.71 -30.87
C GLY A 41 1.91 23.57 -32.31
N ASP A 42 1.89 24.69 -33.03
CA ASP A 42 1.49 24.76 -34.43
C ASP A 42 2.25 23.69 -35.25
N PRO A 43 1.56 22.68 -35.82
CA PRO A 43 2.17 21.66 -36.68
C PRO A 43 2.98 22.27 -37.82
N ILE A 44 2.68 23.50 -38.24
CA ILE A 44 3.39 24.22 -39.29
C ILE A 44 4.86 24.50 -38.90
N SER A 45 5.13 24.75 -37.61
CA SER A 45 6.48 24.97 -37.08
C SER A 45 7.34 23.69 -37.17
N PHE A 46 6.72 22.52 -36.98
CA PHE A 46 7.35 21.21 -37.19
C PHE A 46 7.82 21.04 -38.65
N PHE A 47 6.99 21.43 -39.63
CA PHE A 47 7.33 21.32 -41.06
C PHE A 47 8.39 22.32 -41.50
N GLN A 48 8.36 23.55 -40.97
CA GLN A 48 9.38 24.56 -41.26
C GLN A 48 10.76 24.20 -40.66
N ALA A 49 10.79 23.56 -39.48
CA ALA A 49 12.03 23.11 -38.85
C ALA A 49 12.70 21.96 -39.62
N MET A 50 11.93 20.98 -40.13
CA MET A 50 12.46 19.91 -40.98
C MET A 50 12.98 20.43 -42.33
N SER A 51 12.26 21.39 -42.93
CA SER A 51 12.66 21.96 -44.23
C SER A 51 13.92 22.82 -44.11
N ARG A 52 14.12 23.53 -42.99
CA ARG A 52 15.36 24.30 -42.71
C ARG A 52 16.57 23.41 -42.42
N ALA A 53 16.39 22.26 -41.78
CA ALA A 53 17.47 21.31 -41.48
C ALA A 53 18.05 20.66 -42.74
N GLN A 54 17.25 20.50 -43.79
CA GLN A 54 17.68 19.94 -45.08
C GLN A 54 18.45 20.92 -45.98
N MET A 55 18.40 22.23 -45.70
CA MET A 55 18.96 23.27 -46.60
C MET A 55 20.42 23.67 -46.30
N LEU A 56 21.09 23.05 -45.32
CA LEU A 56 22.45 23.43 -44.89
C LEU A 56 23.57 22.48 -45.35
N GLN A 57 23.43 21.78 -46.48
CA GLN A 57 24.51 20.95 -47.02
C GLN A 57 24.77 21.18 -48.52
N PHE A 58 25.96 21.70 -48.86
CA PHE A 58 26.60 21.63 -50.19
C PHE A 58 28.12 21.94 -50.07
N PRO A 59 29.02 21.57 -51.03
CA PRO A 59 28.85 20.66 -52.18
C PRO A 59 30.03 19.68 -52.50
N HIS A 60 29.70 18.65 -53.31
CA HIS A 60 30.47 17.94 -54.35
C HIS A 60 31.55 16.86 -54.04
N LYS A 61 31.24 15.59 -54.39
CA LYS A 61 31.77 14.90 -55.60
C LYS A 61 31.03 13.58 -55.91
N ARG A 62 30.87 13.32 -57.22
CA ARG A 62 30.18 12.22 -57.93
C ARG A 62 30.60 10.80 -57.52
N SER A 63 29.67 9.84 -57.48
CA SER A 63 29.47 8.87 -58.58
C SER A 63 28.26 7.95 -58.40
N SER A 64 27.73 7.49 -59.53
CA SER A 64 26.72 6.45 -59.79
C SER A 64 25.23 6.82 -59.78
N MET A 65 24.69 6.89 -61.00
CA MET A 65 23.29 7.08 -61.35
C MET A 65 22.43 5.90 -60.89
N VAL A 66 21.47 6.18 -60.01
CA VAL A 66 20.24 5.40 -59.88
C VAL A 66 19.10 6.26 -60.44
N SER A 67 18.27 5.63 -61.26
CA SER A 67 17.24 6.20 -62.15
C SER A 67 16.54 7.48 -61.65
N LEU A 68 16.59 8.52 -62.48
CA LEU A 68 15.92 9.82 -62.31
C LEU A 68 14.38 9.76 -62.31
N ASP A 69 13.77 8.59 -62.51
CA ASP A 69 12.31 8.41 -62.46
C ASP A 69 11.72 8.15 -61.06
N SER A 70 12.57 8.03 -60.03
CA SER A 70 12.09 7.93 -58.63
C SER A 70 12.01 9.28 -57.92
N ILE A 71 12.44 10.38 -58.56
CA ILE A 71 12.54 11.73 -57.97
C ILE A 71 11.25 12.55 -58.17
N ARG A 72 10.17 11.92 -58.67
CA ARG A 72 8.85 12.56 -58.87
C ARG A 72 7.74 12.06 -57.92
N LYS A 73 8.10 11.46 -56.78
CA LYS A 73 7.17 11.23 -55.67
C LYS A 73 7.61 12.01 -54.44
N ASP A 74 7.11 13.24 -54.39
CA ASP A 74 6.61 13.93 -53.21
C ASP A 74 7.38 13.86 -51.86
N PRO A 75 7.81 14.98 -51.25
CA PRO A 75 8.48 15.00 -49.92
C PRO A 75 7.55 14.63 -48.74
N ARG A 76 6.40 14.01 -49.01
CA ARG A 76 5.17 14.11 -48.24
C ARG A 76 4.89 12.83 -47.44
N TRP A 77 5.21 12.89 -46.16
CA TRP A 77 4.54 12.14 -45.08
C TRP A 77 4.73 10.62 -45.09
N ARG A 78 5.91 10.15 -44.71
CA ARG A 78 6.14 8.76 -44.30
C ARG A 78 6.12 8.68 -42.79
N ASP A 79 5.31 7.78 -42.23
CA ASP A 79 5.41 7.44 -40.80
C ASP A 79 6.74 6.72 -40.55
N PRO A 80 7.64 7.30 -39.73
CA PRO A 80 8.89 6.63 -39.41
C PRO A 80 8.58 5.35 -38.63
N ASN A 81 9.32 4.29 -38.91
CA ASN A 81 9.20 3.08 -38.10
C ASN A 81 9.80 3.31 -36.69
N LEU A 82 9.48 2.43 -35.74
CA LEU A 82 9.87 2.60 -34.35
C LEU A 82 11.40 2.71 -34.15
N SER A 83 12.18 1.97 -34.94
CA SER A 83 13.66 2.02 -34.88
C SER A 83 14.19 3.38 -35.35
N GLU A 84 13.62 3.93 -36.42
CA GLU A 84 13.94 5.28 -36.91
C GLU A 84 13.61 6.34 -35.84
N VAL A 85 12.44 6.25 -35.20
CA VAL A 85 12.05 7.19 -34.12
C VAL A 85 13.01 7.15 -32.94
N ILE A 86 13.40 5.94 -32.50
CA ILE A 86 14.38 5.78 -31.41
C ILE A 86 15.73 6.37 -31.80
N THR A 87 16.17 6.19 -33.06
CA THR A 87 17.40 6.80 -33.57
C THR A 87 17.32 8.34 -33.56
N MET A 88 16.16 8.92 -33.89
CA MET A 88 15.94 10.37 -33.89
C MET A 88 16.04 11.01 -32.50
N LEU A 89 15.88 10.27 -31.41
CA LEU A 89 16.08 10.77 -30.04
C LEU A 89 17.52 11.25 -29.78
N SER A 90 18.49 10.71 -30.53
CA SER A 90 19.91 11.06 -30.44
C SER A 90 20.34 12.09 -31.51
N HIS A 91 19.39 12.66 -32.26
CA HIS A 91 19.69 13.61 -33.32
C HIS A 91 20.28 14.92 -32.76
N PRO A 92 21.28 15.57 -33.41
CA PRO A 92 21.91 16.78 -32.89
C PRO A 92 20.91 17.93 -32.68
N MET A 93 19.88 18.04 -33.52
CA MET A 93 18.87 19.10 -33.41
C MET A 93 17.80 18.81 -32.36
N ASP A 94 17.67 19.69 -31.37
CA ASP A 94 16.68 19.58 -30.28
C ASP A 94 15.23 19.43 -30.73
N PRO A 95 14.74 20.15 -31.77
CA PRO A 95 13.38 19.95 -32.26
C PRO A 95 13.11 18.51 -32.73
N VAL A 96 14.13 17.86 -33.32
CA VAL A 96 14.01 16.46 -33.75
C VAL A 96 13.90 15.54 -32.53
N LYS A 97 14.75 15.76 -31.50
CA LYS A 97 14.69 14.99 -30.25
C LYS A 97 13.32 15.13 -29.57
N SER A 98 12.82 16.36 -29.40
CA SER A 98 11.53 16.62 -28.73
C SER A 98 10.36 16.04 -29.51
N ASN A 99 10.36 16.16 -30.84
CA ASN A 99 9.30 15.62 -31.69
C ASN A 99 9.31 14.09 -31.71
N ALA A 100 10.50 13.47 -31.78
CA ALA A 100 10.64 12.02 -31.67
C ALA A 100 10.12 11.51 -30.32
N ALA A 101 10.46 12.18 -29.22
CA ALA A 101 9.96 11.82 -27.89
C ALA A 101 8.44 11.99 -27.76
N ALA A 102 7.88 13.08 -28.31
CA ALA A 102 6.43 13.31 -28.34
C ALA A 102 5.69 12.25 -29.17
N TYR A 103 6.23 11.89 -30.33
CA TYR A 103 5.67 10.83 -31.16
C TYR A 103 5.75 9.47 -30.46
N LEU A 104 6.86 9.17 -29.80
CA LEU A 104 7.02 7.93 -29.03
C LEU A 104 6.07 7.88 -27.83
N GLN A 105 5.80 9.01 -27.18
CA GLN A 105 4.79 9.14 -26.13
C GLN A 105 3.41 8.75 -26.67
N HIS A 106 3.01 9.27 -27.84
CA HIS A 106 1.74 8.93 -28.49
C HIS A 106 1.67 7.45 -28.84
N LEU A 107 2.69 6.88 -29.49
CA LEU A 107 2.70 5.46 -29.86
C LEU A 107 2.64 4.52 -28.65
N CYS A 108 3.19 4.93 -27.51
CA CYS A 108 3.14 4.15 -26.26
C CYS A 108 1.80 4.26 -25.52
N TYR A 109 0.90 5.18 -25.89
CA TYR A 109 -0.38 5.36 -25.22
C TYR A 109 -1.26 4.12 -25.43
N GLU A 110 -1.67 3.48 -24.33
CA GLU A 110 -2.52 2.26 -24.33
C GLU A 110 -2.03 1.09 -25.21
N ASN A 111 -0.75 1.08 -25.60
CA ASN A 111 -0.19 0.06 -26.48
C ASN A 111 1.00 -0.67 -25.84
N ASP A 112 0.71 -1.79 -25.16
CA ASP A 112 1.73 -2.54 -24.44
C ASP A 112 2.78 -3.18 -25.35
N ARG A 113 2.43 -3.52 -26.60
CA ARG A 113 3.36 -4.06 -27.59
C ARG A 113 4.42 -3.02 -27.96
N ILE A 114 4.02 -1.79 -28.27
CA ILE A 114 4.98 -0.73 -28.59
C ILE A 114 5.90 -0.43 -27.40
N LYS A 115 5.37 -0.40 -26.17
CA LYS A 115 6.21 -0.20 -24.98
C LYS A 115 7.28 -1.28 -24.85
N GLN A 116 6.93 -2.54 -25.12
CA GLN A 116 7.88 -3.66 -25.17
C GLN A 116 8.91 -3.48 -26.27
N ASP A 117 8.49 -3.12 -27.47
CA ASP A 117 9.38 -2.93 -28.62
C ASP A 117 10.37 -1.77 -28.35
N VAL A 118 9.92 -0.67 -27.73
CA VAL A 118 10.80 0.43 -27.29
C VAL A 118 11.87 -0.05 -26.30
N ARG A 119 11.49 -0.93 -25.35
CA ARG A 119 12.45 -1.54 -24.43
C ARG A 119 13.46 -2.43 -25.17
N GLN A 120 12.99 -3.28 -26.08
CA GLN A 120 13.84 -4.23 -26.84
C GLN A 120 14.84 -3.49 -27.73
N LEU A 121 14.38 -2.40 -28.37
CA LEU A 121 15.19 -1.51 -29.21
C LEU A 121 16.05 -0.52 -28.42
N LYS A 122 16.20 -0.71 -27.09
CA LYS A 122 17.03 0.13 -26.21
C LYS A 122 16.67 1.63 -26.23
N GLY A 123 15.40 1.97 -26.49
CA GLY A 123 14.93 3.36 -26.46
C GLY A 123 14.81 3.92 -25.03
N VAL A 124 14.57 3.07 -24.02
CA VAL A 124 14.41 3.51 -22.62
C VAL A 124 15.65 4.23 -22.07
N PRO A 125 16.89 3.70 -22.18
CA PRO A 125 18.09 4.42 -21.75
C PRO A 125 18.28 5.78 -22.45
N VAL A 126 17.94 5.89 -23.74
CA VAL A 126 18.05 7.15 -24.50
C VAL A 126 17.09 8.19 -23.93
N LEU A 127 15.82 7.82 -23.70
CA LEU A 127 14.83 8.70 -23.07
C LEU A 127 15.25 9.14 -21.67
N VAL A 128 15.83 8.25 -20.87
CA VAL A 128 16.34 8.59 -19.54
C VAL A 128 17.48 9.60 -19.62
N GLY A 129 18.41 9.44 -20.57
CA GLY A 129 19.48 10.42 -20.81
C GLY A 129 18.94 11.82 -21.19
N LEU A 130 17.83 11.88 -21.93
CA LEU A 130 17.18 13.15 -22.30
C LEU A 130 16.55 13.89 -21.11
N LEU A 131 16.35 13.25 -19.95
CA LEU A 131 15.87 13.95 -18.74
C LEU A 131 16.88 15.00 -18.23
N ASP A 132 18.16 14.80 -18.51
CA ASP A 132 19.23 15.72 -18.14
C ASP A 132 19.46 16.83 -19.20
N HIS A 133 18.72 16.81 -20.31
CA HIS A 133 18.82 17.82 -21.37
C HIS A 133 18.48 19.24 -20.84
N PRO A 134 19.24 20.29 -21.24
CA PRO A 134 19.05 21.65 -20.72
C PRO A 134 17.75 22.30 -21.20
N LYS A 135 17.26 21.92 -22.39
CA LYS A 135 16.04 22.47 -22.97
C LYS A 135 14.79 21.82 -22.37
N ALA A 136 13.92 22.66 -21.78
CA ALA A 136 12.70 22.21 -21.11
C ALA A 136 11.80 21.31 -21.97
N GLU A 137 11.63 21.68 -23.24
CA GLU A 137 10.78 20.92 -24.16
C GLU A 137 11.28 19.49 -24.39
N VAL A 138 12.59 19.28 -24.45
CA VAL A 138 13.18 17.95 -24.71
C VAL A 138 12.95 17.05 -23.50
N HIS A 139 13.31 17.50 -22.30
CA HIS A 139 13.14 16.67 -21.10
C HIS A 139 11.65 16.45 -20.76
N ARG A 140 10.78 17.41 -21.08
CA ARG A 140 9.33 17.31 -20.85
C ARG A 140 8.74 16.19 -21.69
N LYS A 141 9.01 16.19 -23.00
CA LYS A 141 8.52 15.14 -23.92
C LYS A 141 9.15 13.78 -23.64
N ALA A 142 10.44 13.74 -23.30
CA ALA A 142 11.10 12.50 -22.88
C ALA A 142 10.47 11.90 -21.61
N CYS A 143 10.19 12.74 -20.60
CA CYS A 143 9.49 12.32 -19.39
C CYS A 143 8.06 11.86 -19.68
N GLY A 144 7.35 12.52 -20.60
CA GLY A 144 6.04 12.09 -21.07
C GLY A 144 6.04 10.69 -21.68
N ALA A 145 7.01 10.40 -22.54
CA ALA A 145 7.19 9.05 -23.10
C ALA A 145 7.49 8.01 -22.00
N LEU A 146 8.39 8.32 -21.05
CA LEU A 146 8.69 7.44 -19.92
C LEU A 146 7.49 7.19 -19.02
N ARG A 147 6.63 8.19 -18.81
CA ARG A 147 5.37 8.03 -18.07
C ARG A 147 4.48 6.97 -18.72
N ASN A 148 4.31 7.03 -20.05
CA ASN A 148 3.50 6.06 -20.78
C ASN A 148 4.14 4.66 -20.79
N ILE A 149 5.47 4.58 -20.96
CA ILE A 149 6.22 3.31 -20.93
C ILE A 149 6.15 2.63 -19.55
N SER A 150 6.21 3.42 -18.47
CA SER A 150 6.12 2.92 -17.09
C SER A 150 4.71 2.45 -16.71
N TYR A 151 3.69 2.85 -17.46
CA TYR A 151 2.30 2.45 -17.21
C TYR A 151 1.95 1.13 -17.92
N GLY A 152 1.40 0.17 -17.18
CA GLY A 152 0.96 -1.12 -17.71
C GLY A 152 1.31 -2.30 -16.80
N LYS A 153 0.89 -3.49 -17.23
CA LYS A 153 1.09 -4.76 -16.51
C LYS A 153 2.51 -5.32 -16.68
N ASP A 154 3.22 -4.92 -17.74
CA ASP A 154 4.58 -5.38 -17.98
C ASP A 154 5.59 -4.65 -17.08
N HIS A 155 5.98 -5.33 -16.00
CA HIS A 155 6.95 -4.81 -15.03
C HIS A 155 8.37 -4.70 -15.59
N HIS A 156 8.72 -5.40 -16.67
CA HIS A 156 10.05 -5.31 -17.27
C HIS A 156 10.35 -3.91 -17.83
N ASN A 157 9.33 -3.15 -18.24
CA ASN A 157 9.51 -1.74 -18.63
C ASN A 157 9.92 -0.88 -17.43
N LYS A 158 9.29 -1.09 -16.27
CA LYS A 158 9.65 -0.39 -15.02
C LYS A 158 11.07 -0.74 -14.58
N VAL A 159 11.43 -2.03 -14.65
CA VAL A 159 12.79 -2.51 -14.34
C VAL A 159 13.82 -1.94 -15.32
N ALA A 160 13.50 -1.83 -16.62
CA ALA A 160 14.38 -1.21 -17.61
C ALA A 160 14.67 0.27 -17.29
N ILE A 161 13.65 1.03 -16.87
CA ILE A 161 13.81 2.42 -16.41
C ILE A 161 14.73 2.46 -15.19
N LYS A 162 14.53 1.57 -14.21
CA LYS A 162 15.38 1.48 -13.02
C LYS A 162 16.83 1.13 -13.36
N ASN A 163 17.07 0.20 -14.29
CA ASN A 163 18.39 -0.30 -14.64
C ASN A 163 19.27 0.70 -15.40
N CYS A 164 18.71 1.81 -15.88
CA CYS A 164 19.45 2.92 -16.49
C CYS A 164 19.38 4.20 -15.63
N ASP A 165 19.27 4.06 -14.31
CA ASP A 165 19.23 5.17 -13.34
C ASP A 165 18.09 6.18 -13.57
N GLY A 166 16.97 5.72 -14.13
CA GLY A 166 15.80 6.54 -14.40
C GLY A 166 15.17 7.15 -13.15
N ILE A 167 15.14 6.43 -12.02
CA ILE A 167 14.62 6.96 -10.75
C ILE A 167 15.48 8.14 -10.25
N PRO A 168 16.82 8.01 -10.09
CA PRO A 168 17.69 9.15 -9.81
C PRO A 168 17.53 10.32 -10.80
N ALA A 169 17.43 10.05 -12.11
CA ALA A 169 17.27 11.07 -13.13
C ALA A 169 15.94 11.85 -13.00
N LEU A 170 14.83 11.15 -12.75
CA LEU A 170 13.52 11.75 -12.47
C LEU A 170 13.59 12.65 -11.22
N VAL A 171 14.23 12.19 -10.14
CA VAL A 171 14.37 13.00 -8.92
C VAL A 171 15.27 14.23 -9.13
N ARG A 172 16.34 14.12 -9.93
CA ARG A 172 17.14 15.29 -10.34
C ARG A 172 16.30 16.28 -11.15
N LEU A 173 15.46 15.79 -12.07
CA LEU A 173 14.58 16.62 -12.87
C LEU A 173 13.54 17.36 -12.00
N LEU A 174 13.00 16.69 -10.98
CA LEU A 174 12.10 17.32 -10.01
C LEU A 174 12.75 18.51 -9.30
N ARG A 175 13.99 18.34 -8.79
CA ARG A 175 14.72 19.40 -8.06
C ARG A 175 15.08 20.61 -8.92
N LYS A 176 15.32 20.42 -10.21
CA LYS A 176 15.77 21.50 -11.10
C LYS A 176 14.63 22.23 -11.82
N SER A 177 13.42 21.67 -11.82
CA SER A 177 12.31 22.20 -12.60
C SER A 177 11.35 23.01 -11.74
N SER A 178 11.09 24.25 -12.15
CA SER A 178 9.96 25.06 -11.63
C SER A 178 8.68 24.92 -12.47
N ASN A 179 8.73 24.15 -13.58
CA ASN A 179 7.58 23.96 -14.45
C ASN A 179 6.65 22.87 -13.89
N MET A 180 5.40 23.24 -13.60
CA MET A 180 4.38 22.37 -13.03
C MET A 180 4.05 21.15 -13.90
N GLU A 181 4.06 21.28 -15.23
CA GLU A 181 3.82 20.13 -16.14
C GLU A 181 4.93 19.08 -16.02
N VAL A 182 6.19 19.53 -15.93
CA VAL A 182 7.34 18.62 -15.75
C VAL A 182 7.23 17.94 -14.38
N THR A 183 6.91 18.68 -13.33
CA THR A 183 6.68 18.15 -11.99
C THR A 183 5.55 17.12 -11.98
N GLU A 184 4.46 17.36 -12.71
CA GLU A 184 3.36 16.40 -12.85
C GLU A 184 3.80 15.13 -13.58
N LEU A 185 4.54 15.25 -14.69
CA LEU A 185 5.04 14.09 -15.45
C LEU A 185 6.02 13.26 -14.63
N VAL A 186 6.93 13.91 -13.89
CA VAL A 186 7.91 13.24 -13.03
C VAL A 186 7.20 12.48 -11.90
N THR A 187 6.34 13.16 -11.15
CA THR A 187 5.61 12.56 -10.02
C THR A 187 4.67 11.45 -10.49
N GLY A 188 4.03 11.61 -11.66
CA GLY A 188 3.21 10.58 -12.30
C GLY A 188 4.03 9.35 -12.72
N THR A 189 5.24 9.54 -13.24
CA THR A 189 6.15 8.44 -13.59
C THR A 189 6.62 7.71 -12.33
N LEU A 190 7.01 8.43 -11.28
CA LEU A 190 7.39 7.84 -9.99
C LEU A 190 6.24 7.08 -9.34
N TRP A 191 5.00 7.55 -9.48
CA TRP A 191 3.81 6.83 -9.03
C TRP A 191 3.66 5.49 -9.76
N ASN A 192 3.80 5.46 -11.09
CA ASN A 192 3.77 4.21 -11.86
C ASN A 192 4.87 3.23 -11.46
N LEU A 193 6.10 3.73 -11.26
CA LEU A 193 7.25 2.90 -10.85
C LEU A 193 7.08 2.33 -9.43
N SER A 194 6.56 3.14 -8.50
CA SER A 194 6.32 2.72 -7.11
C SER A 194 5.31 1.57 -6.96
N SER A 195 4.52 1.28 -8.00
CA SER A 195 3.54 0.20 -7.97
C SER A 195 4.17 -1.20 -8.09
N HIS A 196 5.49 -1.29 -8.33
CA HIS A 196 6.21 -2.55 -8.48
C HIS A 196 7.14 -2.78 -7.28
N GLU A 197 6.90 -3.85 -6.51
CA GLU A 197 7.56 -4.13 -5.22
C GLU A 197 9.09 -3.94 -5.24
N PRO A 198 9.84 -4.52 -6.20
CA PRO A 198 11.30 -4.43 -6.20
C PRO A 198 11.85 -3.01 -6.41
N LEU A 199 11.01 -2.05 -6.78
CA LEU A 199 11.40 -0.66 -7.06
C LEU A 199 11.06 0.29 -5.90
N LYS A 200 10.24 -0.12 -4.93
CA LYS A 200 9.77 0.77 -3.85
C LYS A 200 10.92 1.34 -3.03
N MET A 201 11.85 0.48 -2.60
CA MET A 201 13.05 0.93 -1.88
C MET A 201 13.96 1.83 -2.72
N MET A 202 14.03 1.62 -4.05
CA MET A 202 14.78 2.54 -4.92
C MET A 202 14.13 3.93 -4.95
N VAL A 203 12.81 4.01 -5.00
CA VAL A 203 12.07 5.29 -4.93
C VAL A 203 12.28 5.95 -3.56
N ILE A 204 12.27 5.18 -2.46
CA ILE A 204 12.54 5.70 -1.11
C ILE A 204 13.97 6.25 -1.02
N ASN A 205 14.96 5.46 -1.41
CA ASN A 205 16.38 5.79 -1.25
C ASN A 205 16.79 7.04 -2.03
N HIS A 206 16.21 7.25 -3.21
CA HIS A 206 16.55 8.38 -4.05
C HIS A 206 15.58 9.57 -3.94
N GLY A 207 14.29 9.31 -3.69
CA GLY A 207 13.24 10.30 -3.91
C GLY A 207 12.46 10.74 -2.68
N LEU A 208 12.47 10.00 -1.56
CA LEU A 208 11.59 10.26 -0.41
C LEU A 208 11.71 11.70 0.11
N GLN A 209 12.93 12.15 0.39
CA GLN A 209 13.16 13.48 0.96
C GLN A 209 12.77 14.58 -0.05
N THR A 210 13.18 14.45 -1.31
CA THR A 210 12.83 15.40 -2.37
C THR A 210 11.32 15.48 -2.63
N LEU A 211 10.62 14.35 -2.71
CA LEU A 211 9.16 14.34 -2.87
C LEU A 211 8.46 15.03 -1.70
N THR A 212 9.03 14.91 -0.50
CA THR A 212 8.50 15.55 0.70
C THR A 212 8.75 17.05 0.70
N ASP A 213 9.98 17.48 0.45
CA ASP A 213 10.39 18.89 0.50
C ASP A 213 9.86 19.72 -0.66
N GLU A 214 9.84 19.16 -1.87
CA GLU A 214 9.45 19.89 -3.10
C GLU A 214 7.94 19.84 -3.37
N VAL A 215 7.22 18.85 -2.80
CA VAL A 215 5.79 18.66 -3.09
C VAL A 215 4.93 18.57 -1.84
N ILE A 216 5.14 17.58 -0.96
CA ILE A 216 4.20 17.35 0.14
C ILE A 216 4.15 18.54 1.09
N ILE A 217 5.30 19.06 1.53
CA ILE A 217 5.36 20.18 2.46
C ILE A 217 4.74 21.45 1.82
N PRO A 218 5.20 21.94 0.65
CA PRO A 218 4.70 23.20 0.08
C PRO A 218 3.20 23.20 -0.21
N HIS A 219 2.65 22.11 -0.74
CA HIS A 219 1.23 22.04 -1.12
C HIS A 219 0.31 21.62 0.04
N SER A 220 0.84 21.09 1.15
CA SER A 220 0.02 20.75 2.33
C SER A 220 -0.47 21.97 3.12
N GLY A 221 0.15 23.14 2.92
CA GLY A 221 -0.03 24.32 3.75
C GLY A 221 0.71 24.26 5.10
N TRP A 222 1.43 23.17 5.39
CA TRP A 222 2.21 23.02 6.62
C TRP A 222 3.55 23.74 6.51
N ARG A 223 3.97 24.41 7.60
CA ARG A 223 5.23 25.14 7.69
C ARG A 223 6.11 24.58 8.81
N ARG A 224 7.42 24.54 8.57
CA ARG A 224 8.43 24.08 9.55
C ARG A 224 8.59 25.08 10.70
N ASP A 225 8.53 26.38 10.42
CA ASP A 225 8.67 27.46 11.40
C ASP A 225 7.40 28.31 11.48
N LEU A 226 6.95 28.58 12.72
CA LEU A 226 5.78 29.41 13.04
C LEU A 226 6.15 30.90 13.24
N THR A 227 7.42 31.27 13.05
CA THR A 227 7.94 32.62 13.29
C THR A 227 7.68 33.61 12.16
N GLU A 228 7.31 33.14 10.97
CA GLU A 228 6.84 33.99 9.88
C GLU A 228 5.35 34.33 10.06
N HIS A 229 5.04 35.61 10.24
CA HIS A 229 3.67 36.17 10.31
C HIS A 229 2.92 36.15 8.95
N SER A 230 3.21 35.15 8.12
CA SER A 230 2.58 34.93 6.82
C SER A 230 1.17 34.37 7.01
N ARG A 231 0.22 34.77 6.15
CA ARG A 231 -1.16 34.26 6.16
C ARG A 231 -1.17 32.72 6.15
N PRO A 232 -2.17 32.06 6.80
CA PRO A 232 -2.34 30.61 6.68
C PRO A 232 -2.37 30.22 5.20
N GLN A 233 -1.46 29.34 4.79
CA GLN A 233 -1.44 28.85 3.42
C GLN A 233 -2.45 27.71 3.33
N GLU A 234 -3.40 27.86 2.42
CA GLU A 234 -4.41 26.83 2.16
C GLU A 234 -3.76 25.60 1.54
N THR A 235 -4.35 24.43 1.81
CA THR A 235 -3.90 23.19 1.19
C THR A 235 -4.29 23.19 -0.28
N GLU A 236 -3.32 22.94 -1.16
CA GLU A 236 -3.53 22.91 -2.60
C GLU A 236 -3.63 21.47 -3.11
N TRP A 237 -4.83 21.04 -3.49
CA TRP A 237 -5.08 19.67 -3.98
C TRP A 237 -4.71 19.49 -5.46
N THR A 238 -3.44 19.73 -5.81
CA THR A 238 -2.95 19.63 -7.20
C THR A 238 -2.79 18.18 -7.68
N THR A 239 -2.74 17.99 -9.00
CA THR A 239 -2.40 16.68 -9.59
C THR A 239 -1.01 16.21 -9.15
N VAL A 240 -0.07 17.13 -8.97
CA VAL A 240 1.27 16.83 -8.43
C VAL A 240 1.18 16.27 -7.02
N PHE A 241 0.42 16.90 -6.11
CA PHE A 241 0.22 16.39 -4.76
C PHE A 241 -0.47 15.01 -4.77
N LYS A 242 -1.47 14.83 -5.63
CA LYS A 242 -2.14 13.52 -5.84
C LYS A 242 -1.16 12.44 -6.28
N ASN A 243 -0.32 12.72 -7.28
CA ASN A 243 0.65 11.77 -7.82
C ASN A 243 1.72 11.43 -6.76
N THR A 244 2.26 12.43 -6.08
CA THR A 244 3.26 12.24 -5.03
C THR A 244 2.70 11.47 -3.84
N SER A 245 1.52 11.84 -3.33
CA SER A 245 0.87 11.08 -2.25
C SER A 245 0.53 9.65 -2.69
N GLY A 246 0.16 9.43 -3.96
CA GLY A 246 -0.05 8.09 -4.52
C GLY A 246 1.24 7.26 -4.57
N CYS A 247 2.36 7.89 -4.95
CA CYS A 247 3.69 7.29 -4.93
C CYS A 247 4.10 6.90 -3.50
N LEU A 248 3.97 7.83 -2.55
CA LEU A 248 4.29 7.60 -1.13
C LEU A 248 3.40 6.53 -0.50
N ARG A 249 2.12 6.48 -0.87
CA ARG A 249 1.20 5.40 -0.46
C ARG A 249 1.72 4.03 -0.90
N ASN A 250 2.16 3.89 -2.15
CA ASN A 250 2.66 2.63 -2.66
C ASN A 250 3.96 2.19 -1.97
N VAL A 251 4.92 3.09 -1.77
CA VAL A 251 6.18 2.72 -1.10
C VAL A 251 5.99 2.47 0.40
N SER A 252 5.02 3.12 1.03
CA SER A 252 4.69 2.91 2.46
C SER A 252 4.10 1.53 2.78
N SER A 253 3.60 0.80 1.76
CA SER A 253 2.99 -0.52 1.94
C SER A 253 4.00 -1.67 1.93
N ASP A 254 5.28 -1.38 1.72
CA ASP A 254 6.38 -2.35 1.76
C ASP A 254 6.70 -2.76 3.22
N GLY A 255 7.82 -3.44 3.43
CA GLY A 255 8.30 -3.96 4.70
C GLY A 255 8.58 -2.92 5.79
N ALA A 256 9.06 -3.42 6.93
CA ALA A 256 9.34 -2.60 8.11
C ALA A 256 10.37 -1.48 7.84
N GLU A 257 11.37 -1.75 6.98
CA GLU A 257 12.39 -0.77 6.59
C GLU A 257 11.77 0.45 5.89
N ALA A 258 10.89 0.22 4.91
CA ALA A 258 10.22 1.32 4.21
C ALA A 258 9.40 2.19 5.18
N ARG A 259 8.61 1.56 6.06
CA ARG A 259 7.84 2.28 7.09
C ARG A 259 8.75 3.10 8.00
N GLN A 260 9.88 2.53 8.44
CA GLN A 260 10.85 3.23 9.26
C GLN A 260 11.39 4.48 8.55
N ARG A 261 11.83 4.34 7.29
CA ARG A 261 12.36 5.45 6.47
C ARG A 261 11.33 6.57 6.29
N LEU A 262 10.05 6.24 6.05
CA LEU A 262 8.99 7.25 5.94
C LEU A 262 8.65 7.90 7.28
N ARG A 263 8.66 7.17 8.39
CA ARG A 263 8.45 7.76 9.74
C ARG A 263 9.57 8.74 10.12
N GLU A 264 10.80 8.43 9.71
CA GLU A 264 11.99 9.24 9.98
C GLU A 264 12.16 10.42 9.00
N CYS A 265 11.37 10.48 7.92
CA CYS A 265 11.43 11.57 6.96
C CYS A 265 10.87 12.87 7.57
N GLU A 266 11.73 13.88 7.65
CA GLU A 266 11.46 15.12 8.35
C GLU A 266 10.30 15.91 7.70
N GLY A 267 9.26 16.19 8.51
CA GLY A 267 8.10 16.97 8.09
C GLY A 267 7.05 16.20 7.29
N LEU A 268 7.31 14.94 6.89
CA LEU A 268 6.34 14.15 6.13
C LEU A 268 5.06 13.90 6.93
N VAL A 269 5.19 13.37 8.14
CA VAL A 269 4.03 13.05 8.99
C VAL A 269 3.27 14.31 9.38
N ASP A 270 3.99 15.37 9.74
CA ASP A 270 3.43 16.66 10.13
C ASP A 270 2.60 17.27 8.97
N ALA A 271 3.15 17.32 7.76
CA ALA A 271 2.48 17.84 6.58
C ALA A 271 1.25 17.01 6.18
N LEU A 272 1.33 15.68 6.24
CA LEU A 272 0.19 14.81 5.95
C LEU A 272 -0.95 14.99 6.96
N LEU A 273 -0.63 15.09 8.26
CA LEU A 273 -1.65 15.34 9.29
C LEU A 273 -2.29 16.72 9.13
N HIS A 274 -1.50 17.75 8.84
CA HIS A 274 -2.01 19.10 8.57
C HIS A 274 -2.95 19.12 7.36
N ALA A 275 -2.53 18.51 6.23
CA ALA A 275 -3.36 18.43 5.03
C ALA A 275 -4.71 17.75 5.29
N LEU A 276 -4.73 16.67 6.09
CA LEU A 276 -5.97 16.00 6.47
C LEU A 276 -6.84 16.83 7.42
N GLN A 277 -6.24 17.56 8.37
CA GLN A 277 -6.97 18.47 9.24
C GLN A 277 -7.63 19.60 8.42
N SER A 278 -6.89 20.17 7.46
CA SER A 278 -7.39 21.15 6.51
C SER A 278 -8.54 20.60 5.66
N ALA A 279 -8.40 19.38 5.11
CA ALA A 279 -9.48 18.72 4.36
C ALA A 279 -10.76 18.56 5.18
N VAL A 280 -10.63 18.18 6.46
CA VAL A 280 -11.78 18.07 7.37
C VAL A 280 -12.39 19.44 7.66
N ALA A 281 -11.58 20.48 7.88
CA ALA A 281 -12.07 21.83 8.10
C ALA A 281 -12.87 22.34 6.88
N ASN A 282 -12.33 22.12 5.68
CA ASN A 282 -12.87 22.62 4.41
C ASN A 282 -13.94 21.69 3.77
N LYS A 283 -14.26 20.57 4.41
CA LYS A 283 -15.23 19.56 3.92
C LYS A 283 -14.81 18.85 2.62
N GLU A 284 -13.51 18.74 2.35
CA GLU A 284 -12.95 18.12 1.15
C GLU A 284 -12.54 16.65 1.37
N THR A 285 -13.25 15.94 2.25
CA THR A 285 -12.84 14.62 2.77
C THR A 285 -12.83 13.48 1.74
N ASP A 286 -13.48 13.66 0.59
CA ASP A 286 -13.58 12.65 -0.47
C ASP A 286 -12.54 12.82 -1.59
N ASN A 287 -11.61 13.77 -1.46
CA ASN A 287 -10.54 13.97 -2.41
C ASN A 287 -9.62 12.73 -2.50
N LYS A 288 -9.15 12.38 -3.70
CA LYS A 288 -8.23 11.25 -3.90
C LYS A 288 -6.91 11.42 -3.15
N SER A 289 -6.44 12.66 -3.02
CA SER A 289 -5.25 13.00 -2.23
C SER A 289 -5.47 12.74 -0.74
N VAL A 290 -6.66 13.03 -0.21
CA VAL A 290 -7.03 12.69 1.18
C VAL A 290 -7.00 11.18 1.37
N GLU A 291 -7.60 10.40 0.46
CA GLU A 291 -7.52 8.93 0.50
C GLU A 291 -6.07 8.44 0.57
N ASN A 292 -5.20 9.00 -0.28
CA ASN A 292 -3.77 8.65 -0.29
C ASN A 292 -3.09 8.99 1.04
N CYS A 293 -3.30 10.19 1.58
CA CYS A 293 -2.73 10.64 2.85
C CYS A 293 -3.16 9.73 4.02
N VAL A 294 -4.45 9.41 4.14
CA VAL A 294 -4.95 8.51 5.20
C VAL A 294 -4.37 7.11 5.03
N CYS A 295 -4.25 6.61 3.79
CA CYS A 295 -3.61 5.32 3.53
C CYS A 295 -2.12 5.29 3.94
N ILE A 296 -1.37 6.36 3.66
CA ILE A 296 0.02 6.49 4.13
C ILE A 296 0.04 6.41 5.66
N LEU A 297 -0.74 7.24 6.35
CA LEU A 297 -0.74 7.25 7.83
C LEU A 297 -1.20 5.93 8.43
N ARG A 298 -2.16 5.24 7.81
CA ARG A 298 -2.58 3.88 8.19
C ARG A 298 -1.42 2.89 8.08
N ASN A 299 -0.65 2.93 6.99
CA ASN A 299 0.52 2.08 6.79
C ASN A 299 1.64 2.43 7.78
N LEU A 300 1.91 3.72 8.02
CA LEU A 300 2.90 4.14 9.02
C LEU A 300 2.47 3.82 10.45
N SER A 301 1.18 3.72 10.73
CA SER A 301 0.66 3.28 12.04
C SER A 301 0.79 1.77 12.27
N TYR A 302 0.98 0.98 11.21
CA TYR A 302 1.14 -0.47 11.32
C TYR A 302 2.38 -0.83 12.13
N HIS A 303 2.22 -1.65 13.19
CA HIS A 303 3.32 -2.09 14.06
C HIS A 303 4.11 -0.96 14.74
N VAL A 304 3.56 0.26 14.80
CA VAL A 304 4.23 1.41 15.43
C VAL A 304 4.63 1.12 16.89
N HIS A 305 3.83 0.32 17.61
CA HIS A 305 4.10 -0.13 18.98
C HIS A 305 5.25 -1.15 19.12
N LYS A 306 5.75 -1.72 18.02
CA LYS A 306 6.89 -2.65 17.98
C LYS A 306 8.13 -2.02 17.33
N GLU A 307 7.93 -1.14 16.36
CA GLU A 307 8.99 -0.65 15.47
C GLU A 307 9.54 0.72 15.87
N VAL A 308 8.87 1.50 16.73
CA VAL A 308 9.36 2.83 17.14
C VAL A 308 10.56 2.70 18.09
N PRO A 309 11.62 3.53 17.92
CA PRO A 309 12.76 3.55 18.81
C PRO A 309 12.37 3.70 20.30
N GLY A 310 12.76 2.73 21.12
CA GLY A 310 12.47 2.73 22.55
C GLY A 310 11.02 2.39 22.92
N ALA A 311 10.28 1.70 22.03
CA ALA A 311 8.93 1.19 22.28
C ALA A 311 8.81 0.37 23.58
N GLU A 312 9.87 -0.34 23.97
CA GLU A 312 10.00 -1.12 25.21
C GLU A 312 9.62 -0.31 26.46
N ARG A 313 9.93 0.99 26.47
CA ARG A 313 9.68 1.90 27.62
C ARG A 313 8.21 2.13 27.93
N PHE A 314 7.34 1.80 26.98
CA PHE A 314 5.91 2.05 27.03
C PHE A 314 5.11 0.74 27.06
N GLN A 315 5.77 -0.43 27.14
CA GLN A 315 5.07 -1.68 27.36
C GLN A 315 4.39 -1.64 28.73
N GLU A 316 3.11 -2.00 28.76
CA GLU A 316 2.42 -2.14 30.03
C GLU A 316 2.94 -3.42 30.71
N PRO A 317 3.27 -3.38 32.02
CA PRO A 317 3.64 -4.60 32.72
C PRO A 317 2.47 -5.58 32.62
N VAL A 318 2.70 -6.70 31.94
CA VAL A 318 1.74 -7.80 31.91
C VAL A 318 1.55 -8.20 33.37
N ALA A 319 0.36 -7.94 33.91
CA ALA A 319 -0.04 -8.47 35.20
C ALA A 319 -0.12 -9.99 35.05
N ASN A 320 1.03 -10.66 35.21
CA ASN A 320 1.10 -12.10 35.15
C ASN A 320 0.24 -12.67 36.27
N GLN A 321 -0.73 -13.47 35.84
CA GLN A 321 -1.24 -14.67 36.49
C GLN A 321 -0.39 -15.07 37.70
N VAL A 322 -0.85 -14.73 38.89
CA VAL A 322 -0.35 -15.34 40.12
C VAL A 322 -0.81 -16.80 40.07
N PRO A 323 0.08 -17.80 40.02
CA PRO A 323 -0.32 -19.16 40.28
C PRO A 323 -0.71 -19.20 41.76
N ARG A 324 -1.99 -19.52 42.05
CA ARG A 324 -2.39 -19.92 43.40
C ARG A 324 -1.65 -21.23 43.70
N SER A 325 -0.53 -21.13 44.41
CA SER A 325 0.05 -22.26 45.13
C SER A 325 -0.14 -22.03 46.63
N GLY A 326 -0.55 -23.10 47.31
CA GLY A 326 -1.09 -23.08 48.65
C GLY A 326 -0.09 -22.77 49.77
N SER A 327 -0.70 -22.38 50.90
CA SER A 327 -0.29 -22.50 52.30
C SER A 327 1.12 -23.04 52.62
N GLY A 328 1.84 -22.28 53.46
CA GLY A 328 2.69 -22.85 54.51
C GLY A 328 3.92 -22.01 54.91
N GLY A 329 3.95 -21.53 56.16
CA GLY A 329 5.21 -21.36 56.92
C GLY A 329 5.71 -19.92 57.17
N LYS A 330 5.53 -19.46 58.41
CA LYS A 330 6.20 -18.29 59.03
C LYS A 330 7.71 -18.52 59.19
N LYS A 331 8.54 -17.48 59.03
CA LYS A 331 9.49 -16.96 60.05
C LYS A 331 10.19 -15.67 59.60
N LYS A 332 10.72 -14.96 60.59
CA LYS A 332 11.01 -13.52 60.70
C LYS A 332 12.53 -13.29 60.84
N ASN A 333 12.97 -12.07 60.48
CA ASN A 333 14.13 -11.27 60.93
C ASN A 333 15.30 -11.01 59.95
N GLU A 334 15.54 -9.68 59.81
CA GLU A 334 16.80 -8.89 59.75
C GLU A 334 17.92 -9.29 58.78
N ALA A 335 18.79 -8.40 58.29
CA ALA A 335 18.88 -6.97 58.03
C ALA A 335 20.29 -6.85 57.43
N ASP A 336 20.47 -6.36 56.20
CA ASP A 336 21.75 -5.71 55.88
C ASP A 336 21.70 -4.77 54.68
N CYS A 337 22.45 -3.69 54.84
CA CYS A 337 22.48 -2.48 54.04
C CYS A 337 23.50 -2.59 52.91
N PHE A 338 23.14 -2.24 51.67
CA PHE A 338 24.05 -1.56 50.74
C PHE A 338 23.26 -0.65 49.79
N GLY A 339 23.52 0.65 49.92
CA GLY A 339 22.84 1.71 49.20
C GLY A 339 23.35 1.87 47.76
N GLY A 340 22.41 1.97 46.82
CA GLY A 340 22.64 2.43 45.45
C GLY A 340 21.46 3.28 45.02
N LYS A 341 21.69 4.58 44.81
CA LYS A 341 20.68 5.57 44.41
C LYS A 341 20.07 5.18 43.06
N LYS A 342 18.77 4.85 43.04
CA LYS A 342 17.97 4.73 41.81
C LYS A 342 17.32 6.08 41.46
N PRO A 343 17.25 6.46 40.17
CA PRO A 343 16.56 7.68 39.74
C PRO A 343 15.07 7.55 40.09
N LYS A 344 14.44 8.65 40.53
CA LYS A 344 13.02 8.73 40.89
C LYS A 344 12.14 8.50 39.66
N GLY A 345 11.87 7.24 39.33
CA GLY A 345 10.86 6.80 38.38
C GLY A 345 9.73 6.09 39.11
N TRP A 346 8.52 6.66 38.98
CA TRP A 346 7.20 6.08 39.24
C TRP A 346 7.12 5.02 40.36
N ARG A 347 7.00 5.45 41.62
CA ARG A 347 6.38 4.61 42.66
C ARG A 347 5.02 5.18 42.99
N ASN A 348 3.98 4.36 42.78
CA ASN A 348 2.76 4.38 43.59
C ASN A 348 2.23 2.93 43.59
N GLY A 349 2.09 2.36 44.78
CA GLY A 349 1.72 0.96 45.02
C GLY A 349 0.26 0.64 44.68
N PRO A 350 -0.16 -0.63 44.89
CA PRO A 350 -1.44 -1.15 44.44
C PRO A 350 -2.54 -0.77 45.44
N GLY A 351 -3.25 0.30 45.12
CA GLY A 351 -4.43 0.74 45.85
C GLY A 351 -5.29 1.61 44.94
N ASP A 352 -6.36 1.02 44.42
CA ASP A 352 -7.59 1.71 44.02
C ASP A 352 -7.45 2.92 43.08
N LYS A 353 -6.79 2.75 41.93
CA LYS A 353 -6.90 3.73 40.84
C LYS A 353 -8.23 3.52 40.11
N LYS A 354 -9.20 4.38 40.41
CA LYS A 354 -10.33 4.69 39.52
C LYS A 354 -9.79 4.87 38.10
N TYR A 355 -10.00 3.88 37.23
CA TYR A 355 -9.59 3.86 35.82
C TYR A 355 -10.23 5.00 34.97
N GLY A 356 -10.94 5.96 35.58
CA GLY A 356 -11.77 6.99 34.92
C GLY A 356 -10.99 8.06 34.16
N THR A 357 -9.76 8.33 34.56
CA THR A 357 -8.92 9.37 33.98
C THR A 357 -7.50 8.81 33.85
N LEU A 358 -7.26 8.12 32.74
CA LEU A 358 -5.90 8.03 32.22
C LEU A 358 -5.49 9.45 31.85
N ASP A 359 -4.83 10.14 32.77
CA ASP A 359 -4.21 11.44 32.52
C ASP A 359 -3.07 11.21 31.55
N LEU A 360 -3.09 11.95 30.44
CA LEU A 360 -2.03 11.88 29.45
C LEU A 360 -0.69 12.22 30.11
N PRO A 361 0.41 11.54 29.74
CA PRO A 361 1.73 11.90 30.24
C PRO A 361 1.98 13.40 30.02
N LYS A 362 2.30 14.14 31.09
CA LYS A 362 2.62 15.57 30.98
C LYS A 362 3.83 15.72 30.06
N ARG A 363 3.67 16.45 28.96
CA ARG A 363 4.71 16.66 27.95
C ARG A 363 5.52 17.92 28.28
N THR A 364 6.84 17.85 28.18
CA THR A 364 7.75 19.00 28.34
C THR A 364 8.09 19.67 27.01
N GLN A 365 7.91 18.97 25.88
CA GLN A 365 8.16 19.46 24.53
C GLN A 365 6.98 19.12 23.61
N PRO A 366 6.75 19.92 22.55
CA PRO A 366 5.74 19.60 21.53
C PRO A 366 6.16 18.36 20.74
N THR A 367 5.20 17.47 20.49
CA THR A 367 5.38 16.27 19.65
C THR A 367 5.52 16.69 18.20
N LYS A 368 6.45 16.06 17.48
CA LYS A 368 6.72 16.31 16.06
C LYS A 368 7.06 15.02 15.31
N GLY A 369 6.89 15.01 13.99
CA GLY A 369 7.25 13.86 13.16
C GLY A 369 6.55 12.58 13.57
N LEU A 370 7.29 11.47 13.65
CA LEU A 370 6.76 10.14 13.94
C LEU A 370 5.93 10.07 15.24
N GLU A 371 6.25 10.89 16.24
CA GLU A 371 5.58 10.83 17.53
C GLU A 371 4.10 11.16 17.41
N LEU A 372 3.74 12.01 16.45
CA LEU A 372 2.37 12.43 16.17
C LEU A 372 1.46 11.25 15.82
N LEU A 373 1.98 10.19 15.18
CA LEU A 373 1.19 9.06 14.69
C LEU A 373 0.40 8.34 15.79
N TYR A 374 0.95 8.27 17.00
CA TYR A 374 0.37 7.54 18.13
C TYR A 374 -0.14 8.45 19.26
N GLN A 375 -0.17 9.76 19.03
CA GLN A 375 -0.76 10.69 19.99
C GLN A 375 -2.29 10.62 19.93
N PRO A 376 -3.01 10.64 21.07
CA PRO A 376 -4.46 10.57 21.12
C PRO A 376 -5.22 11.60 20.28
N GLU A 377 -4.59 12.74 20.00
CA GLU A 377 -5.12 13.82 19.18
C GLU A 377 -5.49 13.36 17.76
N VAL A 378 -4.78 12.37 17.19
CA VAL A 378 -5.10 11.84 15.84
C VAL A 378 -6.45 11.11 15.79
N VAL A 379 -6.97 10.67 16.94
CA VAL A 379 -8.26 9.97 17.02
C VAL A 379 -9.38 10.87 16.51
N ARG A 380 -9.39 12.15 16.89
CA ARG A 380 -10.42 13.11 16.42
C ARG A 380 -10.40 13.28 14.91
N LEU A 381 -9.21 13.31 14.32
CA LEU A 381 -9.04 13.41 12.87
C LEU A 381 -9.66 12.19 12.18
N TYR A 382 -9.28 10.98 12.59
CA TYR A 382 -9.82 9.76 11.97
C TYR A 382 -11.33 9.61 12.19
N LEU A 383 -11.85 9.94 13.37
CA LEU A 383 -13.30 9.93 13.61
C LEU A 383 -14.05 10.97 12.76
N SER A 384 -13.44 12.15 12.54
CA SER A 384 -14.02 13.17 11.65
C SER A 384 -14.07 12.68 10.21
N LEU A 385 -13.02 12.01 9.72
CA LEU A 385 -13.01 11.39 8.39
C LEU A 385 -14.06 10.28 8.28
N LEU A 386 -14.17 9.42 9.28
CA LEU A 386 -15.16 8.33 9.34
C LEU A 386 -16.61 8.82 9.32
N THR A 387 -16.86 10.02 9.85
CA THR A 387 -18.21 10.59 9.92
C THR A 387 -18.56 11.42 8.68
N ARG A 388 -17.57 11.99 7.99
CA ARG A 388 -17.78 13.01 6.95
C ARG A 388 -17.52 12.53 5.53
N SER A 389 -16.69 11.51 5.35
CA SER A 389 -16.35 10.97 4.03
C SER A 389 -17.41 9.99 3.54
N GLN A 390 -17.69 10.01 2.23
CA GLN A 390 -18.46 8.99 1.51
C GLN A 390 -17.55 8.03 0.72
N ASN A 391 -16.25 8.34 0.57
CA ASN A 391 -15.29 7.48 -0.09
C ASN A 391 -14.95 6.25 0.78
N HIS A 392 -15.38 5.07 0.35
CA HIS A 392 -15.13 3.80 1.04
C HIS A 392 -13.65 3.52 1.31
N ASN A 393 -12.72 3.94 0.43
CA ASN A 393 -11.29 3.74 0.67
C ASN A 393 -10.76 4.63 1.79
N THR A 394 -11.26 5.88 1.88
CA THR A 394 -10.92 6.80 2.98
C THR A 394 -11.46 6.25 4.31
N LEU A 395 -12.70 5.76 4.32
CA LEU A 395 -13.32 5.14 5.50
C LEU A 395 -12.55 3.88 5.95
N GLU A 396 -12.22 2.98 5.01
CA GLU A 396 -11.40 1.79 5.27
C GLU A 396 -10.04 2.19 5.87
N ALA A 397 -9.36 3.17 5.27
CA ALA A 397 -8.05 3.60 5.72
C ALA A 397 -8.09 4.25 7.11
N ALA A 398 -9.09 5.09 7.40
CA ALA A 398 -9.24 5.73 8.71
C ALA A 398 -9.58 4.70 9.81
N ALA A 399 -10.48 3.75 9.52
CA ALA A 399 -10.78 2.64 10.44
C ALA A 399 -9.55 1.74 10.64
N GLY A 400 -8.80 1.47 9.57
CA GLY A 400 -7.55 0.71 9.61
C GLY A 400 -6.43 1.41 10.40
N ALA A 401 -6.38 2.75 10.37
CA ALA A 401 -5.45 3.50 11.21
C ALA A 401 -5.79 3.33 12.70
N LEU A 402 -7.07 3.47 13.07
CA LEU A 402 -7.53 3.21 14.44
C LEU A 402 -7.31 1.76 14.87
N GLN A 403 -7.54 0.79 13.97
CA GLN A 403 -7.22 -0.62 14.19
C GLN A 403 -5.75 -0.80 14.58
N ASN A 404 -4.83 -0.22 13.81
CA ASN A 404 -3.38 -0.34 14.02
C ASN A 404 -2.94 0.32 15.33
N LEU A 405 -3.47 1.50 15.63
CA LEU A 405 -3.14 2.25 16.86
C LEU A 405 -3.75 1.65 18.13
N ALA A 406 -4.89 0.95 18.03
CA ALA A 406 -5.51 0.26 19.15
C ALA A 406 -4.88 -1.11 19.46
N ALA A 407 -3.99 -1.60 18.61
CA ALA A 407 -3.40 -2.93 18.72
C ALA A 407 -2.34 -3.03 19.83
N GLY A 408 -2.24 -4.21 20.45
CA GLY A 408 -1.16 -4.56 21.37
C GLY A 408 -1.30 -4.01 22.81
N HIS A 409 -0.39 -4.49 23.67
CA HIS A 409 -0.24 -4.08 25.07
C HIS A 409 0.82 -2.98 25.21
N TRP A 410 0.47 -1.80 24.72
CA TRP A 410 1.31 -0.62 24.72
C TRP A 410 0.54 0.53 25.36
N ALA A 411 1.20 1.34 26.20
CA ALA A 411 0.55 2.41 26.95
C ALA A 411 -0.19 3.39 26.02
N TRP A 412 0.40 3.73 24.87
CA TRP A 412 -0.25 4.57 23.86
C TRP A 412 -1.47 3.90 23.23
N SER A 413 -1.42 2.59 22.96
CA SER A 413 -2.62 1.86 22.51
C SER A 413 -3.73 1.90 23.56
N SER A 414 -3.41 1.81 24.86
CA SER A 414 -4.38 2.00 25.94
C SER A 414 -4.97 3.42 25.95
N TYR A 415 -4.16 4.46 25.77
CA TYR A 415 -4.65 5.84 25.64
C TYR A 415 -5.54 6.02 24.42
N ILE A 416 -5.18 5.44 23.27
CA ILE A 416 -5.98 5.48 22.04
C ILE A 416 -7.34 4.79 22.25
N ARG A 417 -7.36 3.58 22.82
CA ARG A 417 -8.60 2.85 23.14
C ARG A 417 -9.51 3.66 24.07
N ALA A 418 -8.94 4.31 25.09
CA ALA A 418 -9.69 5.17 25.99
C ALA A 418 -10.21 6.45 25.31
N THR A 419 -9.42 7.03 24.41
CA THR A 419 -9.75 8.27 23.70
C THR A 419 -10.85 8.05 22.67
N VAL A 420 -10.81 6.95 21.90
CA VAL A 420 -11.90 6.57 20.99
C VAL A 420 -13.24 6.51 21.71
N ARG A 421 -13.27 5.96 22.94
CA ARG A 421 -14.48 5.96 23.77
C ARG A 421 -14.90 7.36 24.21
N LYS A 422 -13.96 8.17 24.72
CA LYS A 422 -14.24 9.54 25.20
C LYS A 422 -14.78 10.45 24.09
N GLU A 423 -14.25 10.30 22.87
CA GLU A 423 -14.65 11.05 21.67
C GLU A 423 -15.90 10.46 20.98
N LYS A 424 -16.65 9.59 21.66
CA LYS A 424 -17.86 8.93 21.11
C LYS A 424 -17.62 8.20 19.78
N GLY A 425 -16.41 7.68 19.57
CA GLY A 425 -16.05 6.96 18.35
C GLY A 425 -16.63 5.56 18.24
N LEU A 426 -17.02 4.93 19.36
CA LEU A 426 -17.62 3.59 19.33
C LEU A 426 -18.95 3.56 18.53
N PRO A 427 -19.93 4.45 18.78
CA PRO A 427 -21.12 4.56 17.93
C PRO A 427 -20.83 4.76 16.44
N VAL A 428 -19.85 5.62 16.08
CA VAL A 428 -19.47 5.87 14.69
C VAL A 428 -18.99 4.58 14.00
N LEU A 429 -18.12 3.81 14.68
CA LEU A 429 -17.66 2.52 14.16
C LEU A 429 -18.81 1.52 14.04
N VAL A 430 -19.72 1.45 15.01
CA VAL A 430 -20.87 0.54 14.95
C VAL A 430 -21.81 0.88 13.80
N GLU A 431 -22.02 2.17 13.52
CA GLU A 431 -22.81 2.61 12.37
C GLU A 431 -22.18 2.14 11.05
N LEU A 432 -20.85 2.23 10.92
CA LEU A 432 -20.14 1.79 9.71
C LEU A 432 -20.16 0.27 9.48
N LEU A 433 -20.51 -0.56 10.48
CA LEU A 433 -20.83 -1.98 10.24
C LEU A 433 -22.05 -2.14 9.31
N ARG A 434 -22.86 -1.09 9.14
CA ARG A 434 -23.99 -1.06 8.21
C ARG A 434 -23.62 -0.59 6.81
N SER A 435 -22.35 -0.25 6.53
CA SER A 435 -21.88 0.06 5.18
C SER A 435 -22.03 -1.13 4.21
N ASP A 436 -22.17 -0.84 2.92
CA ASP A 436 -22.13 -1.84 1.83
C ASP A 436 -20.70 -2.15 1.38
N GLY A 437 -19.72 -1.37 1.82
CA GLY A 437 -18.31 -1.61 1.52
C GLY A 437 -17.73 -2.73 2.37
N ASP A 438 -17.53 -3.92 1.80
CA ASP A 438 -16.95 -5.09 2.50
C ASP A 438 -15.64 -4.77 3.22
N LYS A 439 -14.72 -4.04 2.57
CA LYS A 439 -13.45 -3.62 3.18
C LYS A 439 -13.63 -2.68 4.38
N VAL A 440 -14.63 -1.80 4.33
CA VAL A 440 -14.98 -0.91 5.44
C VAL A 440 -15.48 -1.73 6.62
N VAL A 441 -16.45 -2.62 6.39
CA VAL A 441 -16.99 -3.52 7.42
C VAL A 441 -15.88 -4.35 8.06
N ARG A 442 -14.95 -4.88 7.26
CA ARG A 442 -13.79 -5.63 7.73
C ARG A 442 -12.88 -4.80 8.62
N ALA A 443 -12.45 -3.62 8.15
CA ALA A 443 -11.57 -2.74 8.92
C ALA A 443 -12.21 -2.32 10.25
N VAL A 444 -13.51 -1.98 10.22
CA VAL A 444 -14.29 -1.60 11.40
C VAL A 444 -14.43 -2.76 12.39
N ALA A 445 -14.72 -3.98 11.92
CA ALA A 445 -14.81 -5.15 12.80
C ALA A 445 -13.49 -5.38 13.55
N ILE A 446 -12.35 -5.35 12.83
CA ILE A 446 -11.04 -5.56 13.46
C ILE A 446 -10.68 -4.39 14.38
N ALA A 447 -11.03 -3.15 14.03
CA ALA A 447 -10.87 -2.00 14.92
C ALA A 447 -11.65 -2.20 16.23
N LEU A 448 -12.93 -2.60 16.16
CA LEU A 448 -13.76 -2.90 17.33
C LEU A 448 -13.19 -4.04 18.18
N ARG A 449 -12.64 -5.09 17.55
CA ARG A 449 -11.93 -6.16 18.25
C ARG A 449 -10.75 -5.63 19.06
N ASN A 450 -9.89 -4.80 18.46
CA ASN A 450 -8.75 -4.21 19.15
C ASN A 450 -9.17 -3.23 20.25
N LEU A 451 -10.24 -2.46 20.02
CA LEU A 451 -10.82 -1.58 21.03
C LEU A 451 -11.38 -2.35 22.22
N ALA A 452 -11.94 -3.55 22.01
CA ALA A 452 -12.49 -4.43 23.04
C ALA A 452 -11.42 -5.09 23.94
N ILE A 453 -10.12 -4.91 23.66
CA ILE A 453 -9.05 -5.28 24.61
C ILE A 453 -9.21 -4.48 25.92
N ASP A 454 -9.67 -3.23 25.85
CA ASP A 454 -10.05 -2.45 27.04
C ASP A 454 -11.40 -2.94 27.58
N ARG A 455 -11.45 -3.36 28.84
CA ARG A 455 -12.65 -3.96 29.47
C ARG A 455 -13.89 -3.06 29.39
N ARG A 456 -13.76 -1.75 29.58
CA ARG A 456 -14.91 -0.84 29.52
C ARG A 456 -15.39 -0.64 28.08
N ASN A 457 -14.47 -0.63 27.12
CA ASN A 457 -14.87 -0.67 25.71
C ASN A 457 -15.57 -1.98 25.39
N LYS A 458 -15.07 -3.12 25.89
CA LYS A 458 -15.69 -4.44 25.71
C LYS A 458 -17.15 -4.45 26.15
N ASP A 459 -17.45 -3.91 27.33
CA ASP A 459 -18.82 -3.85 27.86
C ASP A 459 -19.72 -2.94 26.99
N LEU A 460 -19.24 -1.76 26.60
CA LEU A 460 -20.00 -0.83 25.75
C LEU A 460 -20.23 -1.40 24.34
N ILE A 461 -19.19 -1.93 23.70
CA ILE A 461 -19.29 -2.55 22.37
C ILE A 461 -20.26 -3.72 22.42
N GLY A 462 -20.21 -4.56 23.46
CA GLY A 462 -21.16 -5.65 23.64
C GLY A 462 -22.62 -5.18 23.73
N SER A 463 -22.88 -4.05 24.39
CA SER A 463 -24.23 -3.48 24.48
C SER A 463 -24.75 -2.85 23.18
N TYR A 464 -23.88 -2.21 22.39
CA TYR A 464 -24.29 -1.43 21.21
C TYR A 464 -24.13 -2.16 19.88
N ALA A 465 -23.07 -2.97 19.74
CA ALA A 465 -22.62 -3.50 18.45
C ALA A 465 -23.08 -4.94 18.20
N MET A 466 -23.48 -5.69 19.24
CA MET A 466 -23.70 -7.14 19.11
C MET A 466 -24.74 -7.49 18.04
N ARG A 467 -25.85 -6.74 17.98
CA ARG A 467 -26.89 -6.93 16.97
C ARG A 467 -26.38 -6.67 15.55
N ASP A 468 -25.64 -5.57 15.36
CA ASP A 468 -25.07 -5.19 14.06
C ASP A 468 -23.95 -6.14 13.60
N LEU A 469 -23.17 -6.70 14.52
CA LEU A 469 -22.20 -7.76 14.22
C LEU A 469 -22.93 -9.05 13.79
N VAL A 470 -23.96 -9.46 14.53
CA VAL A 470 -24.75 -10.65 14.20
C VAL A 470 -25.53 -10.49 12.90
N SER A 471 -26.06 -9.29 12.58
CA SER A 471 -26.78 -9.05 11.33
C SER A 471 -25.89 -9.25 10.11
N ASN A 472 -24.60 -8.93 10.21
CA ASN A 472 -23.62 -9.12 9.13
C ASN A 472 -23.16 -10.59 8.96
N LEU A 473 -23.51 -11.51 9.87
CA LEU A 473 -23.22 -12.94 9.68
C LEU A 473 -24.20 -13.60 8.69
N PRO A 474 -23.71 -14.51 7.82
CA PRO A 474 -24.56 -15.24 6.88
C PRO A 474 -25.58 -16.15 7.60
N SER A 475 -26.72 -16.41 6.95
CA SER A 475 -27.84 -17.19 7.50
C SER A 475 -28.28 -18.29 6.53
N GLY A 476 -27.61 -19.45 6.54
CA GLY A 476 -28.04 -20.63 5.78
C GLY A 476 -28.19 -20.42 4.26
N GLN A 477 -29.22 -21.05 3.66
CA GLN A 477 -29.52 -21.05 2.20
C GLN A 477 -29.86 -19.67 1.60
N GLN A 478 -29.96 -18.62 2.40
CA GLN A 478 -30.01 -17.26 1.87
C GLN A 478 -28.59 -16.78 1.60
N ARG A 479 -28.33 -16.38 0.35
CA ARG A 479 -27.16 -15.58 -0.04
C ARG A 479 -26.92 -14.49 1.03
N PRO A 480 -25.67 -14.18 1.38
CA PRO A 480 -25.34 -13.52 2.64
C PRO A 480 -26.07 -12.17 2.76
N ALA A 481 -26.46 -11.80 3.98
CA ALA A 481 -27.28 -10.61 4.26
C ALA A 481 -26.72 -9.32 3.62
N LYS A 482 -25.41 -9.33 3.35
CA LYS A 482 -24.67 -8.49 2.40
C LYS A 482 -23.66 -9.41 1.70
N ASN A 483 -23.27 -9.17 0.45
CA ASN A 483 -22.24 -9.94 -0.29
C ASN A 483 -20.83 -9.83 0.32
N LEU A 484 -20.67 -10.15 1.60
CA LEU A 484 -19.41 -10.07 2.34
C LEU A 484 -18.50 -11.24 1.99
N GLU A 485 -17.22 -10.96 1.91
CA GLU A 485 -16.19 -11.96 1.66
C GLU A 485 -15.95 -12.81 2.93
N GLY A 486 -15.49 -14.06 2.76
CA GLY A 486 -15.24 -14.96 3.89
C GLY A 486 -14.22 -14.42 4.90
N ASP A 487 -13.26 -13.61 4.45
CA ASP A 487 -12.30 -12.94 5.34
C ASP A 487 -12.98 -11.90 6.26
N THR A 488 -14.02 -11.22 5.78
CA THR A 488 -14.85 -10.30 6.57
C THR A 488 -15.69 -11.05 7.59
N VAL A 489 -16.28 -12.19 7.20
CA VAL A 489 -17.03 -13.07 8.12
C VAL A 489 -16.13 -13.55 9.26
N VAL A 490 -14.90 -14.00 8.96
CA VAL A 490 -13.93 -14.40 9.98
C VAL A 490 -13.57 -13.24 10.91
N ALA A 491 -13.38 -12.02 10.38
CA ALA A 491 -13.12 -10.83 11.20
C ALA A 491 -14.27 -10.55 12.17
N ILE A 492 -15.52 -10.61 11.69
CA ILE A 492 -16.72 -10.42 12.54
C ILE A 492 -16.79 -11.50 13.62
N LEU A 493 -16.59 -12.78 13.28
CA LEU A 493 -16.61 -13.89 14.23
C LEU A 493 -15.54 -13.73 15.33
N ASN A 494 -14.31 -13.35 14.94
CA ASN A 494 -13.23 -13.09 15.90
C ASN A 494 -13.52 -11.86 16.77
N THR A 495 -14.22 -10.86 16.24
CA THR A 495 -14.65 -9.67 16.98
C THR A 495 -15.70 -10.05 18.02
N ILE A 496 -16.71 -10.83 17.64
CA ILE A 496 -17.71 -11.38 18.57
C ILE A 496 -17.02 -12.20 19.66
N HIS A 497 -16.07 -13.07 19.29
CA HIS A 497 -15.32 -13.88 20.24
C HIS A 497 -14.61 -13.03 21.29
N GLU A 498 -13.90 -11.98 20.89
CA GLU A 498 -13.22 -11.07 21.83
C GLU A 498 -14.20 -10.34 22.77
N ILE A 499 -15.33 -9.88 22.24
CA ILE A 499 -16.36 -9.16 23.00
C ILE A 499 -16.99 -10.05 24.08
N ILE A 500 -17.25 -11.33 23.78
CA ILE A 500 -17.85 -12.26 24.74
C ILE A 500 -16.83 -12.91 25.67
N SER A 501 -15.54 -12.89 25.32
CA SER A 501 -14.49 -13.49 26.13
C SER A 501 -14.38 -12.77 27.47
N ASP A 502 -14.44 -13.55 28.56
CA ASP A 502 -14.49 -13.08 29.94
C ASP A 502 -15.66 -12.11 30.25
N SER A 503 -16.76 -12.17 29.48
CA SER A 503 -17.96 -11.34 29.68
C SER A 503 -19.26 -12.15 29.47
N PRO A 504 -19.84 -12.74 30.54
CA PRO A 504 -21.10 -13.48 30.45
C PRO A 504 -22.30 -12.58 30.08
N GLU A 505 -22.25 -11.29 30.43
CA GLU A 505 -23.26 -10.29 30.05
C GLU A 505 -23.31 -10.11 28.53
N ASN A 506 -22.15 -9.95 27.89
CA ASN A 506 -22.06 -9.84 26.44
C ASN A 506 -22.46 -11.14 25.74
N ALA A 507 -22.08 -12.30 26.31
CA ALA A 507 -22.54 -13.60 25.81
C ALA A 507 -24.08 -13.75 25.91
N ARG A 508 -24.70 -13.22 26.97
CA ARG A 508 -26.17 -13.15 27.08
C ARG A 508 -26.78 -12.26 25.99
N GLY A 509 -26.16 -11.12 25.70
CA GLY A 509 -26.55 -10.25 24.58
C GLY A 509 -26.47 -10.95 23.22
N LEU A 510 -25.44 -11.77 22.98
CA LEU A 510 -25.31 -12.59 21.76
C LEU A 510 -26.46 -13.61 21.63
N ILE A 511 -26.87 -14.23 22.74
CA ILE A 511 -28.00 -15.18 22.77
C ILE A 511 -29.32 -14.45 22.46
N GLN A 512 -29.56 -13.31 23.10
CA GLN A 512 -30.76 -12.49 22.88
C GLN A 512 -30.83 -11.93 21.46
N GLY A 513 -29.68 -11.63 20.83
CA GLY A 513 -29.58 -11.21 19.45
C GLY A 513 -29.71 -12.33 18.41
N HIS A 514 -30.17 -13.53 18.80
CA HIS A 514 -30.29 -14.71 17.93
C HIS A 514 -28.98 -15.14 17.24
N GLY A 515 -27.82 -14.78 17.80
CA GLY A 515 -26.52 -15.09 17.20
C GLY A 515 -26.20 -16.57 17.16
N ILE A 516 -26.69 -17.35 18.13
CA ILE A 516 -26.42 -18.79 18.24
C ILE A 516 -26.89 -19.56 17.00
N GLN A 517 -28.06 -19.22 16.46
CA GLN A 517 -28.61 -19.87 15.26
C GLN A 517 -27.68 -19.70 14.05
N LYS A 518 -27.21 -18.47 13.82
CA LYS A 518 -26.29 -18.16 12.73
C LYS A 518 -24.93 -18.85 12.91
N LEU A 519 -24.39 -18.84 14.13
CA LEU A 519 -23.12 -19.48 14.45
C LEU A 519 -23.17 -21.01 14.23
N VAL A 520 -24.25 -21.67 14.66
CA VAL A 520 -24.44 -23.10 14.42
C VAL A 520 -24.62 -23.40 12.93
N ALA A 521 -25.34 -22.54 12.19
CA ALA A 521 -25.46 -22.68 10.74
C ALA A 521 -24.08 -22.60 10.07
N ILE A 522 -23.29 -21.54 10.34
CA ILE A 522 -21.93 -21.38 9.80
C ILE A 522 -21.05 -22.60 10.12
N ASN A 523 -21.05 -23.05 11.38
CA ASN A 523 -20.24 -24.17 11.83
C ASN A 523 -20.61 -25.53 11.17
N LYS A 524 -21.81 -25.64 10.58
CA LYS A 524 -22.30 -26.84 9.89
C LYS A 524 -22.25 -26.73 8.37
N THR A 525 -22.55 -25.56 7.81
CA THR A 525 -22.81 -25.38 6.37
C THR A 525 -21.70 -24.64 5.64
N SER A 526 -20.80 -23.93 6.34
CA SER A 526 -19.72 -23.21 5.66
C SER A 526 -18.70 -24.18 5.08
N GLN A 527 -18.31 -23.94 3.83
CA GLN A 527 -17.21 -24.65 3.17
C GLN A 527 -15.83 -24.11 3.63
N SER A 528 -15.79 -22.95 4.28
CA SER A 528 -14.56 -22.33 4.76
C SER A 528 -14.15 -22.87 6.13
N VAL A 529 -13.05 -23.62 6.17
CA VAL A 529 -12.47 -24.15 7.42
C VAL A 529 -12.18 -23.03 8.43
N ARG A 530 -11.80 -21.84 7.94
CA ARG A 530 -11.50 -20.67 8.79
C ARG A 530 -12.77 -20.14 9.46
N GLU A 531 -13.87 -20.03 8.73
CA GLU A 531 -15.18 -19.60 9.27
C GLU A 531 -15.72 -20.62 10.28
N THR A 532 -15.69 -21.91 9.93
CA THR A 532 -16.12 -23.00 10.81
C THR A 532 -15.32 -23.00 12.12
N LYS A 533 -13.99 -22.84 12.04
CA LYS A 533 -13.14 -22.76 13.24
C LYS A 533 -13.46 -21.53 14.10
N ALA A 534 -13.60 -20.35 13.50
CA ALA A 534 -13.93 -19.13 14.23
C ALA A 534 -15.31 -19.21 14.90
N ALA A 535 -16.32 -19.71 14.18
CA ALA A 535 -17.67 -19.93 14.73
C ALA A 535 -17.66 -20.97 15.87
N SER A 536 -16.91 -22.06 15.72
CA SER A 536 -16.72 -23.08 16.76
C SER A 536 -16.11 -22.47 18.03
N HIS A 537 -15.12 -21.58 17.93
CA HIS A 537 -14.56 -20.90 19.09
C HIS A 537 -15.58 -20.04 19.82
N VAL A 538 -16.37 -19.23 19.09
CA VAL A 538 -17.46 -18.43 19.69
C VAL A 538 -18.45 -19.33 20.43
N LEU A 539 -18.89 -20.42 19.80
CA LEU A 539 -19.83 -21.38 20.39
C LEU A 539 -19.25 -22.03 21.67
N GLN A 540 -17.99 -22.45 21.64
CA GLN A 540 -17.32 -23.04 22.81
C GLN A 540 -17.24 -22.05 23.98
N THR A 541 -16.90 -20.80 23.71
CA THR A 541 -16.85 -19.73 24.72
C THR A 541 -18.22 -19.49 25.34
N VAL A 542 -19.29 -19.43 24.54
CA VAL A 542 -20.66 -19.32 25.06
C VAL A 542 -21.02 -20.52 25.94
N TRP A 543 -20.69 -21.75 25.52
CA TRP A 543 -21.01 -22.97 26.28
C TRP A 543 -20.22 -23.13 27.58
N ALA A 544 -19.07 -22.47 27.69
CA ALA A 544 -18.24 -22.45 28.90
C ALA A 544 -18.96 -21.75 30.07
N TYR A 545 -19.82 -20.76 29.78
CA TYR A 545 -20.64 -20.08 30.79
C TYR A 545 -21.77 -20.98 31.29
N LYS A 546 -21.58 -21.59 32.46
CA LYS A 546 -22.56 -22.51 33.08
C LYS A 546 -23.93 -21.85 33.28
N ASP A 547 -23.95 -20.59 33.70
CA ASP A 547 -25.18 -19.85 34.03
C ASP A 547 -26.04 -19.54 32.80
N LEU A 548 -25.47 -19.56 31.59
CA LEU A 548 -26.19 -19.32 30.35
C LEU A 548 -26.80 -20.59 29.75
N ARG A 549 -26.43 -21.78 30.24
CA ARG A 549 -26.89 -23.06 29.68
C ARG A 549 -28.40 -23.24 29.77
N ASN A 550 -29.01 -22.78 30.86
CA ASN A 550 -30.47 -22.86 31.01
C ASN A 550 -31.19 -22.07 29.91
N SER A 551 -30.68 -20.89 29.54
CA SER A 551 -31.20 -20.09 28.43
C SER A 551 -30.99 -20.77 27.08
N LEU A 552 -29.83 -21.42 26.88
CA LEU A 552 -29.55 -22.18 25.67
C LEU A 552 -30.49 -23.38 25.51
N TYR A 553 -30.72 -24.15 26.58
CA TYR A 553 -31.67 -25.26 26.58
C TYR A 553 -33.10 -24.81 26.31
N LYS A 554 -33.54 -23.70 26.92
CA LYS A 554 -34.85 -23.07 26.60
C LYS A 554 -34.96 -22.68 25.13
N GLY A 555 -33.86 -22.28 24.51
CA GLY A 555 -33.76 -22.00 23.07
C GLY A 555 -33.61 -23.24 22.18
N GLY A 556 -33.71 -24.46 22.71
CA GLY A 556 -33.59 -25.71 21.96
C GLY A 556 -32.15 -26.17 21.71
N TRP A 557 -31.14 -25.50 22.29
CA TRP A 557 -29.74 -25.80 22.04
C TRP A 557 -29.14 -26.74 23.08
N ASN A 558 -28.60 -27.88 22.63
CA ASN A 558 -27.86 -28.82 23.47
C ASN A 558 -26.34 -28.85 23.14
N LYS A 559 -25.56 -29.59 23.94
CA LYS A 559 -24.09 -29.69 23.85
C LYS A 559 -23.58 -30.09 22.46
N SER A 560 -24.32 -30.88 21.67
CA SER A 560 -23.87 -31.35 20.36
C SER A 560 -23.69 -30.20 19.37
N HIS A 561 -24.47 -29.12 19.51
CA HIS A 561 -24.38 -27.93 18.67
C HIS A 561 -23.12 -27.09 18.91
N PHE A 562 -22.46 -27.29 20.05
CA PHE A 562 -21.28 -26.53 20.48
C PHE A 562 -19.99 -27.38 20.44
N LYS A 563 -20.05 -28.59 19.87
CA LYS A 563 -18.85 -29.42 19.64
C LYS A 563 -18.11 -28.94 18.38
N SER A 564 -16.78 -29.02 18.41
CA SER A 564 -15.96 -28.75 17.24
C SER A 564 -16.18 -29.83 16.17
N THR A 565 -16.51 -29.42 14.95
CA THR A 565 -16.67 -30.30 13.77
C THR A 565 -15.34 -30.84 13.23
N THR A 566 -14.19 -30.37 13.75
CA THR A 566 -12.83 -30.80 13.36
C THR A 566 -12.31 -32.04 14.10
N SER A 567 -13.17 -32.98 14.49
CA SER A 567 -12.76 -34.29 15.00
C SER A 567 -12.40 -35.23 13.84
N GLY A 568 -11.20 -35.05 13.27
CA GLY A 568 -10.69 -35.91 12.20
C GLY A 568 -9.17 -35.91 11.99
N ILE A 569 -8.37 -35.32 12.89
CA ILE A 569 -6.90 -35.39 12.82
C ILE A 569 -6.34 -35.63 14.24
N PRO A 570 -5.46 -36.62 14.48
CA PRO A 570 -4.95 -36.93 15.81
C PRO A 570 -4.13 -35.78 16.40
N LYS A 571 -4.35 -35.48 17.68
CA LYS A 571 -3.61 -34.48 18.45
C LYS A 571 -2.13 -34.88 18.56
N LYS A 572 -1.23 -34.12 17.94
CA LYS A 572 0.15 -33.97 18.48
C LYS A 572 0.13 -32.91 19.57
N THR A 573 0.54 -33.31 20.75
CA THR A 573 0.83 -32.46 21.90
C THR A 573 1.88 -31.41 21.51
N LYS A 574 1.50 -30.13 21.57
CA LYS A 574 2.46 -29.03 21.70
C LYS A 574 1.98 -28.04 22.74
N SER A 575 2.93 -27.69 23.60
CA SER A 575 2.85 -26.80 24.73
C SER A 575 2.31 -25.41 24.36
N GLY A 576 1.62 -24.80 25.32
CA GLY A 576 1.08 -23.46 25.19
C GLY A 576 2.17 -22.42 24.94
N LYS A 577 2.03 -21.68 23.84
CA LYS A 577 2.51 -20.30 23.67
C LYS A 577 1.74 -19.62 22.52
N ALA A 578 1.11 -18.49 22.88
CA ALA A 578 0.64 -17.34 22.10
C ALA A 578 -0.08 -17.57 20.74
N ALA A 579 -1.40 -17.44 20.75
CA ALA A 579 -2.23 -17.13 19.58
C ALA A 579 -2.43 -15.60 19.39
N TYR A 580 -1.46 -14.79 19.83
CA TYR A 580 -1.62 -13.34 20.02
C TYR A 580 -1.09 -12.47 18.87
N ASP A 581 -0.55 -13.04 17.79
CA ASP A 581 0.10 -12.26 16.73
C ASP A 581 -0.81 -11.84 15.55
N ASP A 582 -2.13 -12.07 15.66
CA ASP A 582 -3.09 -11.83 14.56
C ASP A 582 -4.05 -10.65 14.82
N ILE A 583 -3.53 -9.57 15.39
CA ILE A 583 -4.27 -8.32 15.71
C ILE A 583 -3.90 -7.14 14.79
N THR A 584 -2.94 -7.36 13.91
CA THR A 584 -2.42 -6.32 13.02
C THR A 584 -2.55 -6.66 11.54
N LEU A 585 -2.79 -7.91 11.12
CA LEU A 585 -2.63 -8.32 9.70
C LEU A 585 -3.27 -7.32 8.70
N PRO A 586 -2.50 -6.83 7.70
CA PRO A 586 -3.00 -5.89 6.73
C PRO A 586 -3.95 -6.55 5.72
N LEU A 587 -4.90 -5.74 5.23
CA LEU A 587 -5.93 -6.06 4.24
C LEU A 587 -5.41 -6.40 2.81
N MET A 588 -4.10 -6.63 2.59
CA MET A 588 -3.52 -6.72 1.23
C MET A 588 -2.54 -7.86 0.92
N GLU A 589 -2.25 -8.82 1.80
CA GLU A 589 -1.20 -9.83 1.52
C GLU A 589 -1.69 -11.22 1.07
N LYS A 590 -3.00 -11.50 1.03
CA LYS A 590 -3.46 -12.89 0.85
C LYS A 590 -3.51 -13.42 -0.57
N ASN A 591 -3.21 -12.63 -1.60
CA ASN A 591 -3.16 -13.12 -2.99
C ASN A 591 -1.76 -13.54 -3.48
N GLN A 592 -0.72 -13.51 -2.65
CA GLN A 592 0.65 -13.83 -3.09
C GLN A 592 1.33 -15.00 -2.36
N ALA A 593 0.78 -15.47 -1.23
CA ALA A 593 1.34 -16.60 -0.50
C ALA A 593 1.23 -17.95 -1.24
N CYS A 594 0.46 -18.03 -2.34
CA CYS A 594 0.35 -19.25 -3.16
C CYS A 594 1.42 -19.35 -4.27
N PHE A 595 2.19 -18.29 -4.54
CA PHE A 595 3.26 -18.31 -5.55
C PHE A 595 4.67 -18.39 -4.93
N LEU A 596 4.84 -17.94 -3.69
CA LEU A 596 6.13 -17.90 -3.00
C LEU A 596 6.68 -19.27 -2.54
N SER A 597 5.87 -20.33 -2.54
CA SER A 597 6.35 -21.67 -2.16
C SER A 597 6.98 -22.46 -3.31
N PHE A 598 6.93 -21.96 -4.54
CA PHE A 598 7.46 -22.66 -5.73
C PHE A 598 8.80 -22.08 -6.23
N GLU A 599 9.04 -20.76 -6.12
CA GLU A 599 10.29 -20.15 -6.61
C GLU A 599 11.49 -20.26 -5.66
N HIS A 600 11.27 -20.28 -4.33
CA HIS A 600 12.37 -20.34 -3.35
C HIS A 600 13.17 -21.67 -3.36
N LYS A 601 12.72 -22.70 -4.09
CA LYS A 601 13.50 -23.93 -4.29
C LYS A 601 14.35 -23.93 -5.57
N MET A 602 14.13 -23.00 -6.51
CA MET A 602 14.89 -22.93 -7.76
C MET A 602 16.02 -21.89 -7.73
N THR A 603 15.95 -20.87 -6.89
CA THR A 603 17.00 -19.84 -6.79
C THR A 603 18.22 -20.29 -5.96
N PHE A 604 18.08 -21.28 -5.09
CA PHE A 604 19.21 -21.77 -4.26
C PHE A 604 20.14 -22.74 -5.01
N VAL A 605 19.71 -23.29 -6.14
CA VAL A 605 20.52 -24.22 -6.97
C VAL A 605 21.37 -23.45 -8.01
N TYR A 606 20.99 -22.23 -8.38
CA TYR A 606 21.73 -21.44 -9.38
C TYR A 606 22.87 -20.56 -8.79
N CYS A 607 22.99 -20.46 -7.47
CA CYS A 607 23.98 -19.58 -6.83
C CYS A 607 25.31 -20.27 -6.45
N ILE A 608 25.50 -21.56 -6.76
CA ILE A 608 26.73 -22.32 -6.41
C ILE A 608 27.58 -22.73 -7.65
N LEU A 609 27.22 -22.34 -8.87
CA LEU A 609 27.97 -22.73 -10.09
C LEU A 609 28.57 -21.56 -10.90
N SER A 610 28.93 -20.44 -10.28
CA SER A 610 29.61 -19.35 -10.98
C SER A 610 30.86 -18.85 -10.24
N VAL A 611 31.84 -19.74 -10.07
CA VAL A 611 33.24 -19.36 -9.85
C VAL A 611 34.14 -20.28 -10.69
N PHE A 612 34.82 -19.65 -11.65
CA PHE A 612 35.85 -20.12 -12.62
C PHE A 612 35.42 -20.47 -14.07
N PRO A 613 36.09 -19.88 -15.09
CA PRO A 613 35.77 -20.02 -16.52
C PRO A 613 36.70 -21.01 -17.25
N THR A 614 36.30 -21.51 -18.42
CA THR A 614 37.09 -21.56 -19.69
C THR A 614 36.39 -22.38 -20.79
N ASP A 615 36.27 -21.75 -21.96
CA ASP A 615 36.43 -22.22 -23.34
C ASP A 615 35.88 -23.56 -23.86
N GLY A 616 35.22 -23.47 -25.02
CA GLY A 616 35.61 -24.31 -26.18
C GLY A 616 34.57 -25.27 -26.77
N TYR A 617 34.06 -24.90 -27.95
CA TYR A 617 33.70 -25.77 -29.09
C TYR A 617 32.54 -26.79 -29.01
N SER A 618 31.50 -26.46 -29.79
CA SER A 618 30.94 -27.21 -30.94
C SER A 618 30.30 -28.60 -30.82
N THR A 619 29.05 -28.61 -31.32
CA THR A 619 28.41 -29.53 -32.31
C THR A 619 27.69 -30.83 -31.88
N VAL A 620 26.36 -30.80 -32.15
CA VAL A 620 25.53 -31.72 -32.98
C VAL A 620 25.04 -33.05 -32.38
N GLU A 621 23.69 -33.16 -32.36
CA GLU A 621 22.75 -34.30 -32.58
C GLU A 621 23.22 -35.74 -32.24
N GLN A 622 22.42 -36.63 -31.65
CA GLN A 622 21.17 -37.18 -32.21
C GLN A 622 20.53 -38.24 -31.27
N SER A 623 19.18 -38.30 -31.30
CA SER A 623 18.30 -39.49 -31.21
C SER A 623 18.31 -40.50 -30.04
N ASP A 624 17.07 -40.74 -29.58
CA ASP A 624 16.39 -42.03 -29.36
C ASP A 624 16.01 -42.49 -27.93
N ARG A 625 14.68 -42.41 -27.72
CA ARG A 625 13.73 -43.46 -27.28
C ARG A 625 13.66 -43.99 -25.84
N VAL A 626 12.45 -43.76 -25.29
CA VAL A 626 11.49 -44.74 -24.71
C VAL A 626 11.86 -45.47 -23.41
N GLY A 627 10.96 -45.40 -22.42
CA GLY A 627 10.78 -46.50 -21.45
C GLY A 627 10.20 -46.08 -20.10
N ASP A 628 8.94 -46.42 -19.87
CA ASP A 628 8.18 -46.31 -18.62
C ASP A 628 8.82 -47.00 -17.40
N GLY A 629 8.45 -46.55 -16.19
CA GLY A 629 8.25 -47.48 -15.06
C GLY A 629 8.73 -47.06 -13.67
N LEU A 630 7.77 -46.85 -12.78
CA LEU A 630 7.78 -47.20 -11.34
C LEU A 630 8.74 -46.45 -10.39
N LEU A 631 8.21 -45.40 -9.76
CA LEU A 631 8.69 -44.86 -8.48
C LEU A 631 8.19 -45.71 -7.31
N GLN A 632 9.10 -46.47 -6.70
CA GLN A 632 8.89 -47.15 -5.43
C GLN A 632 9.53 -46.33 -4.30
N VAL A 633 8.72 -45.99 -3.31
CA VAL A 633 9.09 -45.32 -2.07
C VAL A 633 9.94 -46.24 -1.21
N SER A 634 11.10 -45.78 -0.72
CA SER A 634 11.62 -46.26 0.55
C SER A 634 12.51 -45.23 1.24
N ASN A 635 12.07 -44.84 2.44
CA ASN A 635 12.82 -44.10 3.44
C ASN A 635 13.85 -45.03 4.08
N THR A 636 15.12 -44.63 4.10
CA THR A 636 16.03 -45.10 5.15
C THR A 636 16.94 -43.96 5.60
N VAL A 637 16.76 -43.59 6.86
CA VAL A 637 17.60 -42.71 7.65
C VAL A 637 18.85 -43.48 8.07
N HIS A 638 20.03 -42.91 7.85
CA HIS A 638 21.18 -43.20 8.72
C HIS A 638 22.02 -41.94 8.97
N MET A 639 21.92 -41.45 10.21
CA MET A 639 22.94 -40.64 10.86
C MET A 639 24.21 -41.46 11.07
N SER A 640 25.38 -40.84 10.91
CA SER A 640 26.57 -41.06 11.76
C SER A 640 27.64 -39.98 11.56
N SER A 641 28.13 -39.46 12.70
CA SER A 641 29.49 -38.94 12.98
C SER A 641 29.86 -37.57 12.37
N LEU A 642 29.82 -36.43 13.07
CA LEU A 642 30.67 -35.98 14.19
C LEU A 642 32.17 -36.18 13.97
N LEU A 643 32.87 -35.09 13.64
CA LEU A 643 34.28 -34.90 14.02
C LEU A 643 34.55 -33.43 14.39
N TYR A 644 34.97 -33.32 15.65
CA TYR A 644 35.54 -32.19 16.35
C TYR A 644 36.80 -31.65 15.66
N LEU A 645 37.02 -30.33 15.67
CA LEU A 645 38.11 -29.72 16.47
C LEU A 645 38.01 -28.19 16.48
N ARG A 646 38.26 -27.67 17.68
CA ARG A 646 38.14 -26.30 18.17
C ARG A 646 39.55 -25.71 18.34
N SER A 647 39.61 -24.39 18.51
CA SER A 647 40.73 -23.55 19.03
C SER A 647 41.96 -23.43 18.13
N GLY A 648 42.66 -22.30 18.00
CA GLY A 648 42.65 -20.92 18.54
C GLY A 648 43.56 -20.13 17.57
N VAL A 649 44.07 -18.91 17.75
CA VAL A 649 44.17 -17.92 18.81
C VAL A 649 44.99 -16.78 18.13
N PHE A 650 44.60 -15.51 18.35
CA PHE A 650 45.42 -14.27 18.33
C PHE A 650 46.01 -13.76 16.99
N GLN A 651 45.56 -12.60 16.48
CA GLN A 651 45.80 -11.19 16.88
C GLN A 651 47.08 -10.60 16.26
N TRP A 652 46.92 -9.57 15.41
CA TRP A 652 47.04 -8.16 15.80
C TRP A 652 45.96 -7.34 15.08
#